data_AF-A0A3D6BJK5-F1
#
_entry.id   AF-A0A3D6BJK5-F1
#
_cell.length_a   1.000
_cell.length_b   1.000
_cell.length_c   1.000
_cell.angle_alpha   90.00
_cell.angle_beta   90.00
_cell.angle_gamma   90.00
#
_symmetry.space_group_name_H-M   'P 1'
#
loop_
_entity.id
_entity.type
_entity.pdbx_description
1 polymer ?
#
loop_
_entity_poly.entity_id
_entity_poly.type
_entity_poly.pdbx_seq_one_letter_code
_entity_poly.pdbx_strand_id
1 'polypeptide(L)'
;MDPDPTPSPSPSVEPTPTPTPTPTPTPSTEPTACDHDIEIVNAAEANCTAKAHSQYWQCSKCGQIFADAEGTKTAKLKDFETGKKDETNHTDLEHFPSKAATCTEKGNIEYWYCSGCKEYYSDAAGTVKTTLAKVSTSKNDHDYYWVADEVAGVHYQKCRVCGTTTGTSSHSGGTASCKAQAKCAKCGASYGELDPNTHVNFEIRNEVKATETTQGYTGDKYCKDCGKLIEPGEYYSAQCAGGCKDIELVKGTPKTCTEDGTIDYYRCKKCGNMYKDERASILITKDDLVDKCTGHDLHPGTDLVGSISQDNLKLLAKTIGLSTPQIVQMIRDGTFDLDHIIGMIKIKDIDHCSDDTYHWLGCQRCGKTLEDLRDELNSAGFEINEKWYELSRKTAHTGGTATCTVKAVCDECGDAYGELGAHRYDAVVTAPTCTQNGYTKHTCSGCKDSYTDNETVKTGHIIKYGVCEKCNMRFSNPFYDVNGTDWFYSAVMWAYYNTPQVTNGKDESHFAPKASCTRAQVVTFLWRAAGRPEPSGSVKQFSDVPKTNSYAYCYDAILWAVENGITKGTDATHFSPNATVTRAQFVTFLWRYAGEPAPKNMSCGFNDVDANAFYYKAVLWAVENGVTTGKTATQFAPGTTCTRCEVAAFMFRAFSKGITAK
;
A
#
# COMPACT_ATOMS: atom_id res chain seq x y z
N MET A 1 -24.16 -12.23 -35.42
CA MET A 1 -23.71 -13.52 -36.00
C MET A 1 -24.24 -14.58 -35.05
N ASP A 2 -25.49 -14.96 -35.23
CA ASP A 2 -26.08 -16.11 -34.54
C ASP A 2 -25.37 -17.39 -35.00
N PRO A 3 -25.30 -18.38 -34.12
CA PRO A 3 -25.65 -19.72 -34.53
C PRO A 3 -26.77 -20.30 -33.65
N ASP A 4 -27.78 -20.75 -34.37
CA ASP A 4 -28.88 -21.63 -34.00
C ASP A 4 -28.42 -22.86 -33.19
N PRO A 5 -29.32 -23.43 -32.34
CA PRO A 5 -29.58 -24.85 -32.53
C PRO A 5 -31.08 -25.19 -32.51
N THR A 6 -31.55 -25.63 -33.68
CA THR A 6 -32.38 -26.82 -33.97
C THR A 6 -33.69 -27.04 -33.20
N PRO A 7 -34.85 -27.11 -33.91
CA PRO A 7 -36.09 -27.66 -33.36
C PRO A 7 -36.16 -29.19 -33.56
N SER A 8 -36.57 -29.90 -32.50
CA SER A 8 -36.88 -31.33 -32.52
C SER A 8 -38.40 -31.55 -32.71
N PRO A 9 -38.87 -32.37 -33.66
CA PRO A 9 -40.29 -32.64 -33.87
C PRO A 9 -40.81 -33.89 -33.11
N SER A 10 -42.14 -33.92 -33.00
CA SER A 10 -43.08 -34.77 -32.25
C SER A 10 -42.88 -36.30 -32.23
N PRO A 11 -43.47 -36.99 -31.24
CA PRO A 11 -43.59 -38.44 -31.23
C PRO A 11 -44.74 -38.96 -32.12
N SER A 12 -44.46 -40.16 -32.63
CA SER A 12 -45.20 -41.06 -33.51
C SER A 12 -46.66 -41.34 -33.12
N VAL A 13 -47.55 -41.38 -34.13
CA VAL A 13 -48.89 -41.99 -34.05
C VAL A 13 -48.87 -43.27 -34.90
N GLU A 14 -49.09 -44.42 -34.26
CA GLU A 14 -49.32 -45.72 -34.90
C GLU A 14 -50.75 -45.81 -35.49
N PRO A 15 -50.98 -46.72 -36.46
CA PRO A 15 -52.12 -46.66 -37.38
C PRO A 15 -53.35 -47.39 -36.84
N THR A 16 -54.54 -47.01 -37.31
CA THR A 16 -55.78 -47.78 -37.10
C THR A 16 -56.73 -47.53 -38.29
N PRO A 17 -57.53 -48.52 -38.70
CA PRO A 17 -57.64 -48.95 -40.09
C PRO A 17 -58.80 -48.31 -40.87
N THR A 18 -58.64 -48.29 -42.19
CA THR A 18 -59.70 -48.08 -43.18
C THR A 18 -60.55 -49.35 -43.31
N PRO A 19 -61.89 -49.28 -43.16
CA PRO A 19 -62.78 -50.30 -43.70
C PRO A 19 -63.23 -49.95 -45.13
N THR A 20 -63.05 -50.97 -45.97
CA THR A 20 -63.46 -51.21 -47.36
C THR A 20 -64.95 -50.92 -47.65
N PRO A 21 -65.32 -50.46 -48.87
CA PRO A 21 -66.71 -50.34 -49.30
C PRO A 21 -67.26 -51.70 -49.80
N THR A 22 -68.48 -52.04 -49.39
CA THR A 22 -69.28 -53.15 -49.95
C THR A 22 -70.74 -52.68 -50.09
N PRO A 23 -71.56 -53.27 -50.97
CA PRO A 23 -72.01 -52.66 -52.21
C PRO A 23 -73.49 -52.25 -52.17
N THR A 24 -73.86 -51.25 -52.98
CA THR A 24 -75.27 -50.99 -53.32
C THR A 24 -75.67 -51.90 -54.48
N PRO A 25 -76.70 -52.77 -54.34
CA PRO A 25 -77.36 -53.35 -55.51
C PRO A 25 -78.36 -52.32 -56.07
N THR A 26 -78.30 -52.09 -57.38
CA THR A 26 -79.38 -51.48 -58.17
C THR A 26 -79.91 -52.55 -59.15
N PRO A 27 -81.14 -52.42 -59.66
CA PRO A 27 -82.24 -53.33 -59.42
C PRO A 27 -82.34 -54.42 -60.49
N SER A 28 -82.99 -55.51 -60.10
CA SER A 28 -83.53 -56.49 -61.03
C SER A 28 -84.61 -55.85 -61.92
N THR A 29 -84.56 -56.26 -63.17
CA THR A 29 -85.52 -56.09 -64.27
C THR A 29 -87.00 -56.13 -63.86
N GLU A 30 -87.79 -55.17 -64.36
CA GLU A 30 -89.21 -55.36 -64.71
C GLU A 30 -89.37 -56.64 -65.57
N PRO A 31 -90.55 -57.31 -65.65
CA PRO A 31 -91.89 -56.71 -65.57
C PRO A 31 -92.94 -57.60 -64.88
N THR A 32 -94.19 -57.13 -64.96
CA THR A 32 -95.45 -57.87 -64.90
C THR A 32 -96.21 -57.77 -63.58
N ALA A 33 -97.47 -57.35 -63.75
CA ALA A 33 -98.59 -57.34 -62.82
C ALA A 33 -98.30 -58.04 -61.49
N CYS A 34 -98.06 -57.24 -60.44
CA CYS A 34 -98.06 -57.74 -59.09
C CYS A 34 -99.46 -58.30 -58.80
N ASP A 35 -99.53 -59.61 -58.56
CA ASP A 35 -100.74 -60.24 -58.03
C ASP A 35 -100.90 -59.75 -56.59
N HIS A 36 -101.70 -58.70 -56.42
CA HIS A 36 -101.71 -57.87 -55.23
C HIS A 36 -102.19 -58.67 -54.02
N ASP A 37 -101.26 -58.95 -53.11
CA ASP A 37 -101.53 -59.53 -51.79
C ASP A 37 -101.83 -58.40 -50.82
N ILE A 38 -103.11 -58.06 -50.68
CA ILE A 38 -103.58 -56.85 -50.01
C ILE A 38 -103.78 -57.11 -48.52
N GLU A 39 -103.04 -56.38 -47.69
CA GLU A 39 -103.17 -56.39 -46.23
C GLU A 39 -103.77 -55.07 -45.72
N ILE A 40 -104.47 -55.16 -44.59
CA ILE A 40 -105.03 -54.00 -43.90
C ILE A 40 -103.97 -53.36 -43.03
N VAL A 41 -103.67 -52.09 -43.28
CA VAL A 41 -102.93 -51.25 -42.34
C VAL A 41 -103.93 -50.48 -41.49
N ASN A 42 -103.99 -50.83 -40.21
CA ASN A 42 -104.90 -50.19 -39.25
C ASN A 42 -104.59 -48.70 -39.08
N ALA A 43 -105.59 -47.93 -38.64
CA ALA A 43 -105.40 -46.52 -38.32
C ALA A 43 -104.30 -46.36 -37.26
N ALA A 44 -103.44 -45.36 -37.45
CA ALA A 44 -102.41 -44.99 -36.48
C ALA A 44 -102.61 -43.54 -36.05
N GLU A 45 -102.34 -43.27 -34.77
CA GLU A 45 -102.35 -41.91 -34.23
C GLU A 45 -101.08 -41.15 -34.64
N ALA A 46 -101.14 -39.81 -34.57
CA ALA A 46 -100.00 -38.96 -34.89
C ALA A 46 -98.92 -39.07 -33.82
N ASN A 47 -97.65 -38.97 -34.23
CA ASN A 47 -96.51 -38.88 -33.33
C ASN A 47 -95.49 -37.84 -33.85
N CYS A 48 -94.39 -37.66 -33.13
CA CYS A 48 -93.39 -36.65 -33.46
C CYS A 48 -92.73 -36.84 -34.85
N THR A 49 -92.85 -38.05 -35.46
CA THR A 49 -92.24 -38.39 -36.75
C THR A 49 -93.26 -38.59 -37.88
N ALA A 50 -94.50 -39.01 -37.61
CA ALA A 50 -95.54 -39.31 -38.61
C ALA A 50 -96.91 -38.72 -38.25
N LYS A 51 -97.72 -38.38 -39.26
CA LYS A 51 -99.11 -37.91 -39.05
C LYS A 51 -100.02 -39.10 -38.75
N ALA A 52 -101.16 -38.83 -38.12
CA ALA A 52 -102.22 -39.82 -38.00
C ALA A 52 -102.71 -40.22 -39.39
N HIS A 53 -103.11 -41.47 -39.57
CA HIS A 53 -103.79 -41.91 -40.78
C HIS A 53 -104.95 -42.83 -40.44
N SER A 54 -106.01 -42.76 -41.25
CA SER A 54 -107.09 -43.75 -41.19
C SER A 54 -106.60 -45.11 -41.71
N GLN A 55 -107.40 -46.15 -41.47
CA GLN A 55 -107.13 -47.48 -42.01
C GLN A 55 -107.10 -47.44 -43.55
N TYR A 56 -106.14 -48.14 -44.15
CA TYR A 56 -105.99 -48.27 -45.61
C TYR A 56 -105.47 -49.67 -45.96
N TRP A 57 -105.48 -49.99 -47.25
CA TRP A 57 -105.03 -51.29 -47.76
C TRP A 57 -103.69 -51.12 -48.49
N GLN A 58 -102.74 -52.00 -48.20
CA GLN A 58 -101.42 -51.96 -48.83
C GLN A 58 -101.02 -53.36 -49.27
N CYS A 59 -100.47 -53.46 -50.48
CA CYS A 59 -99.90 -54.72 -50.92
C CYS A 59 -98.61 -54.99 -50.14
N SER A 60 -98.54 -56.09 -49.38
CA SER A 60 -97.37 -56.45 -48.57
C SER A 60 -96.14 -56.77 -49.42
N LYS A 61 -96.34 -57.11 -50.71
CA LYS A 61 -95.26 -57.46 -51.65
C LYS A 61 -94.62 -56.25 -52.32
N CYS A 62 -95.41 -55.28 -52.79
CA CYS A 62 -94.89 -54.13 -53.55
C CYS A 62 -95.02 -52.79 -52.83
N GLY A 63 -95.72 -52.74 -51.69
CA GLY A 63 -95.94 -51.54 -50.91
C GLY A 63 -96.94 -50.55 -51.53
N GLN A 64 -97.60 -50.91 -52.64
CA GLN A 64 -98.58 -50.05 -53.30
C GLN A 64 -99.87 -49.98 -52.45
N ILE A 65 -100.44 -48.77 -52.33
CA ILE A 65 -101.59 -48.48 -51.47
C ILE A 65 -102.86 -48.43 -52.31
N PHE A 66 -103.95 -48.94 -51.74
CA PHE A 66 -105.26 -49.05 -52.37
C PHE A 66 -106.36 -48.51 -51.45
N ALA A 67 -107.42 -47.99 -52.07
CA ALA A 67 -108.61 -47.48 -51.39
C ALA A 67 -109.69 -48.54 -51.13
N ASP A 68 -109.49 -49.76 -51.65
CA ASP A 68 -110.40 -50.89 -51.50
C ASP A 68 -109.63 -52.19 -51.21
N ALA A 69 -110.32 -53.17 -50.62
CA ALA A 69 -109.74 -54.45 -50.22
C ALA A 69 -109.42 -55.34 -51.44
N GLU A 70 -110.10 -55.11 -52.56
CA GLU A 70 -109.94 -55.85 -53.81
C GLU A 70 -108.70 -55.39 -54.62
N GLY A 71 -108.02 -54.32 -54.20
CA GLY A 71 -106.80 -53.82 -54.86
C GLY A 71 -107.05 -53.22 -56.25
N THR A 72 -108.28 -52.77 -56.53
CA THR A 72 -108.68 -52.26 -57.85
C THR A 72 -108.53 -50.74 -57.98
N LYS A 73 -108.51 -50.02 -56.86
CA LYS A 73 -108.35 -48.55 -56.82
C LYS A 73 -107.07 -48.14 -56.11
N THR A 74 -106.06 -47.76 -56.88
CA THR A 74 -104.79 -47.25 -56.33
C THR A 74 -104.99 -45.90 -55.62
N ALA A 75 -104.26 -45.71 -54.52
CA ALA A 75 -104.27 -44.51 -53.68
C ALA A 75 -102.86 -44.20 -53.16
N LYS A 76 -102.69 -43.07 -52.46
CA LYS A 76 -101.43 -42.69 -51.81
C LYS A 76 -101.66 -42.52 -50.31
N LEU A 77 -100.63 -42.78 -49.50
CA LEU A 77 -100.72 -42.68 -48.02
C LEU A 77 -101.29 -41.33 -47.56
N LYS A 78 -100.87 -40.24 -48.20
CA LYS A 78 -101.35 -38.88 -47.94
C LYS A 78 -102.87 -38.71 -48.05
N ASP A 79 -103.54 -39.58 -48.79
CA ASP A 79 -105.00 -39.53 -49.00
C ASP A 79 -105.73 -40.07 -47.75
N PHE A 80 -105.03 -40.80 -46.87
CA PHE A 80 -105.51 -41.32 -45.60
C PHE A 80 -104.90 -40.59 -44.39
N GLU A 81 -103.85 -39.79 -44.59
CA GLU A 81 -103.28 -38.93 -43.55
C GLU A 81 -104.28 -37.85 -43.11
N THR A 82 -104.46 -37.70 -41.80
CA THR A 82 -105.30 -36.65 -41.22
C THR A 82 -104.51 -35.84 -40.19
N GLY A 83 -104.75 -34.53 -40.14
CA GLY A 83 -104.14 -33.64 -39.15
C GLY A 83 -102.65 -33.33 -39.36
N LYS A 84 -102.00 -32.85 -38.29
CA LYS A 84 -100.55 -32.58 -38.21
C LYS A 84 -99.86 -33.68 -37.40
N LYS A 85 -98.53 -33.74 -37.48
CA LYS A 85 -97.73 -34.56 -36.55
C LYS A 85 -98.01 -34.08 -35.12
N ASP A 86 -98.05 -35.00 -34.18
CA ASP A 86 -98.15 -34.65 -32.77
C ASP A 86 -96.73 -34.47 -32.23
N GLU A 87 -96.31 -33.21 -32.08
CA GLU A 87 -94.97 -32.87 -31.59
C GLU A 87 -94.74 -33.22 -30.11
N THR A 88 -95.77 -33.70 -29.40
CA THR A 88 -95.72 -34.05 -27.97
C THR A 88 -95.76 -35.55 -27.72
N ASN A 89 -96.01 -36.36 -28.74
CA ASN A 89 -96.06 -37.82 -28.63
C ASN A 89 -94.74 -38.45 -29.13
N HIS A 90 -93.82 -38.70 -28.20
CA HIS A 90 -92.50 -39.29 -28.46
C HIS A 90 -92.47 -40.77 -28.06
N THR A 91 -92.20 -41.67 -29.01
CA THR A 91 -92.15 -43.12 -28.75
C THR A 91 -90.79 -43.58 -28.20
N ASP A 92 -89.72 -42.79 -28.40
CA ASP A 92 -88.33 -43.17 -28.10
C ASP A 92 -87.56 -42.07 -27.34
N LEU A 93 -88.16 -41.52 -26.29
CA LEU A 93 -87.54 -40.48 -25.45
C LEU A 93 -86.70 -41.11 -24.32
N GLU A 94 -85.38 -40.98 -24.41
CA GLU A 94 -84.42 -41.55 -23.45
C GLU A 94 -83.99 -40.55 -22.38
N HIS A 95 -83.87 -40.99 -21.12
CA HIS A 95 -83.51 -40.15 -19.97
C HIS A 95 -82.01 -40.17 -19.66
N PHE A 96 -81.43 -38.99 -19.44
CA PHE A 96 -80.04 -38.80 -19.06
C PHE A 96 -79.98 -38.04 -17.71
N PRO A 97 -79.57 -38.70 -16.60
CA PRO A 97 -79.47 -38.04 -15.31
C PRO A 97 -78.34 -37.00 -15.30
N SER A 98 -78.44 -36.03 -14.38
CA SER A 98 -77.38 -35.03 -14.20
C SER A 98 -76.05 -35.67 -13.77
N LYS A 99 -74.95 -35.27 -14.39
CA LYS A 99 -73.59 -35.65 -14.01
C LYS A 99 -72.78 -34.40 -13.68
N ALA A 100 -72.20 -34.33 -12.49
CA ALA A 100 -71.36 -33.19 -12.10
C ALA A 100 -70.10 -33.11 -12.98
N ALA A 101 -69.69 -31.90 -13.32
CA ALA A 101 -68.42 -31.67 -14.03
C ALA A 101 -67.22 -31.96 -13.12
N THR A 102 -66.14 -32.43 -13.70
CA THR A 102 -64.82 -32.55 -13.04
C THR A 102 -63.81 -31.67 -13.76
N CYS A 103 -62.58 -31.57 -13.25
CA CYS A 103 -61.50 -30.89 -13.97
C CYS A 103 -61.04 -31.64 -15.23
N THR A 104 -61.49 -32.88 -15.46
CA THR A 104 -61.11 -33.70 -16.62
C THR A 104 -62.28 -33.97 -17.57
N GLU A 105 -63.53 -34.00 -17.10
CA GLU A 105 -64.72 -34.29 -17.88
C GLU A 105 -65.79 -33.19 -17.72
N LYS A 106 -66.46 -32.86 -18.83
CA LYS A 106 -67.65 -31.99 -18.79
C LYS A 106 -68.77 -32.72 -18.05
N GLY A 107 -69.57 -31.97 -17.31
CA GLY A 107 -70.80 -32.48 -16.73
C GLY A 107 -72.00 -32.21 -17.63
N ASN A 108 -73.18 -32.56 -17.14
CA ASN A 108 -74.46 -32.20 -17.72
C ASN A 108 -75.51 -32.03 -16.62
N ILE A 109 -76.50 -31.17 -16.86
CA ILE A 109 -77.77 -31.22 -16.10
C ILE A 109 -78.61 -32.40 -16.58
N GLU A 110 -79.69 -32.71 -15.88
CA GLU A 110 -80.64 -33.74 -16.29
C GLU A 110 -81.36 -33.34 -17.59
N TYR A 111 -81.47 -34.27 -18.54
CA TYR A 111 -82.17 -34.04 -19.81
C TYR A 111 -82.73 -35.32 -20.41
N TRP A 112 -83.57 -35.18 -21.44
CA TRP A 112 -84.09 -36.27 -22.25
C TRP A 112 -83.72 -36.05 -23.71
N TYR A 113 -83.50 -37.13 -24.46
CA TYR A 113 -83.17 -37.07 -25.88
C TYR A 113 -84.05 -38.02 -26.67
N CYS A 114 -84.68 -37.53 -27.73
CA CYS A 114 -85.48 -38.36 -28.62
C CYS A 114 -84.66 -38.69 -29.86
N SER A 115 -84.36 -39.97 -30.08
CA SER A 115 -83.61 -40.43 -31.26
C SER A 115 -84.38 -40.23 -32.58
N GLY A 116 -85.72 -40.28 -32.53
CA GLY A 116 -86.60 -40.11 -33.68
C GLY A 116 -86.60 -38.69 -34.25
N CYS A 117 -86.77 -37.67 -33.41
CA CYS A 117 -86.74 -36.26 -33.84
C CYS A 117 -85.36 -35.59 -33.68
N LYS A 118 -84.40 -36.24 -33.01
CA LYS A 118 -83.02 -35.77 -32.73
C LYS A 118 -82.95 -34.48 -31.91
N GLU A 119 -83.97 -34.23 -31.11
CA GLU A 119 -84.06 -33.06 -30.25
C GLU A 119 -83.82 -33.43 -28.78
N TYR A 120 -83.34 -32.45 -28.02
CA TYR A 120 -83.14 -32.55 -26.58
C TYR A 120 -84.32 -31.90 -25.86
N TYR A 121 -84.69 -32.42 -24.70
CA TYR A 121 -85.79 -31.94 -23.88
C TYR A 121 -85.36 -31.82 -22.41
N SER A 122 -85.93 -30.84 -21.70
CA SER A 122 -85.64 -30.64 -20.27
C SER A 122 -86.68 -31.29 -19.35
N ASP A 123 -87.68 -31.97 -19.91
CA ASP A 123 -88.78 -32.60 -19.19
C ASP A 123 -89.06 -34.01 -19.73
N ALA A 124 -89.52 -34.89 -18.86
CA ALA A 124 -89.86 -36.27 -19.20
C ALA A 124 -91.04 -36.41 -20.18
N ALA A 125 -91.86 -35.36 -20.37
CA ALA A 125 -92.95 -35.37 -21.32
C ALA A 125 -92.50 -34.98 -22.76
N GLY A 126 -91.25 -34.54 -22.95
CA GLY A 126 -90.73 -34.16 -24.26
C GLY A 126 -91.41 -32.92 -24.84
N THR A 127 -91.88 -32.00 -23.97
CA THR A 127 -92.63 -30.81 -24.38
C THR A 127 -91.77 -29.54 -24.44
N VAL A 128 -90.65 -29.50 -23.71
CA VAL A 128 -89.77 -28.34 -23.62
C VAL A 128 -88.44 -28.62 -24.30
N LYS A 129 -88.30 -28.18 -25.56
CA LYS A 129 -87.05 -28.33 -26.34
C LYS A 129 -85.89 -27.55 -25.73
N THR A 130 -84.71 -28.18 -25.70
CA THR A 130 -83.43 -27.60 -25.30
C THR A 130 -82.34 -27.98 -26.31
N THR A 131 -81.07 -27.70 -26.02
CA THR A 131 -79.94 -28.05 -26.88
C THR A 131 -78.83 -28.71 -26.08
N LEU A 132 -78.00 -29.53 -26.74
CA LEU A 132 -76.82 -30.16 -26.14
C LEU A 132 -75.94 -29.15 -25.39
N ALA A 133 -75.76 -27.95 -25.96
CA ALA A 133 -74.96 -26.89 -25.36
C ALA A 133 -75.56 -26.34 -24.05
N LYS A 134 -76.89 -26.26 -23.94
CA LYS A 134 -77.57 -25.80 -22.72
C LYS A 134 -77.59 -26.86 -21.63
N VAL A 135 -77.58 -28.14 -22.00
CA VAL A 135 -77.58 -29.24 -21.03
C VAL A 135 -76.17 -29.64 -20.59
N SER A 136 -75.13 -29.23 -21.30
CA SER A 136 -73.72 -29.49 -20.94
C SER A 136 -73.17 -28.44 -19.98
N THR A 137 -72.38 -28.86 -18.98
CA THR A 137 -71.64 -27.97 -18.09
C THR A 137 -70.14 -28.03 -18.37
N SER A 138 -69.46 -26.88 -18.29
CA SER A 138 -68.01 -26.78 -18.49
C SER A 138 -67.23 -27.53 -17.40
N LYS A 139 -66.00 -27.93 -17.70
CA LYS A 139 -65.08 -28.53 -16.71
C LYS A 139 -64.86 -27.57 -15.54
N ASN A 140 -64.72 -28.10 -14.34
CA ASN A 140 -64.37 -27.30 -13.16
C ASN A 140 -62.89 -26.91 -13.19
N ASP A 141 -62.56 -25.79 -12.54
CA ASP A 141 -61.17 -25.41 -12.28
C ASP A 141 -60.48 -26.42 -11.36
N HIS A 142 -59.14 -26.46 -11.41
CA HIS A 142 -58.34 -27.32 -10.54
C HIS A 142 -58.33 -26.80 -9.09
N ASP A 143 -58.64 -27.68 -8.12
CA ASP A 143 -58.51 -27.42 -6.68
C ASP A 143 -57.17 -27.98 -6.16
N TYR A 144 -56.21 -27.08 -5.92
CA TYR A 144 -54.82 -27.40 -5.58
C TYR A 144 -54.54 -27.35 -4.06
N TYR A 145 -53.72 -28.27 -3.57
CA TYR A 145 -53.16 -28.23 -2.20
C TYR A 145 -51.65 -28.48 -2.21
N TRP A 146 -50.95 -27.94 -1.21
CA TRP A 146 -49.49 -28.06 -1.11
C TRP A 146 -49.06 -29.41 -0.51
N VAL A 147 -48.07 -30.03 -1.15
CA VAL A 147 -47.41 -31.26 -0.72
C VAL A 147 -45.91 -30.97 -0.61
N ALA A 148 -45.28 -31.43 0.48
CA ALA A 148 -43.83 -31.34 0.67
C ALA A 148 -43.15 -32.62 0.17
N ASP A 149 -42.00 -32.46 -0.49
CA ASP A 149 -41.10 -33.55 -0.86
C ASP A 149 -39.78 -33.38 -0.10
N GLU A 150 -39.62 -34.15 0.97
CA GLU A 150 -38.47 -34.07 1.88
C GLU A 150 -37.16 -34.53 1.22
N VAL A 151 -37.23 -35.37 0.19
CA VAL A 151 -36.03 -35.88 -0.52
C VAL A 151 -35.52 -34.85 -1.52
N ALA A 152 -36.44 -34.17 -2.22
CA ALA A 152 -36.09 -33.15 -3.20
C ALA A 152 -35.94 -31.74 -2.62
N GLY A 153 -36.31 -31.52 -1.35
CA GLY A 153 -36.17 -30.23 -0.66
C GLY A 153 -37.10 -29.12 -1.19
N VAL A 154 -38.21 -29.51 -1.82
CA VAL A 154 -39.18 -28.62 -2.47
C VAL A 154 -40.60 -28.95 -2.05
N HIS A 155 -41.53 -28.02 -2.28
CA HIS A 155 -42.95 -28.29 -2.20
C HIS A 155 -43.65 -27.94 -3.53
N TYR A 156 -44.73 -28.65 -3.83
CA TYR A 156 -45.51 -28.45 -5.06
C TYR A 156 -47.00 -28.49 -4.77
N GLN A 157 -47.80 -27.93 -5.68
CA GLN A 157 -49.25 -28.01 -5.62
C GLN A 157 -49.75 -29.25 -6.36
N LYS A 158 -50.67 -30.00 -5.75
CA LYS A 158 -51.30 -31.18 -6.36
C LYS A 158 -52.81 -30.99 -6.38
N CYS A 159 -53.44 -31.25 -7.52
CA CYS A 159 -54.91 -31.16 -7.63
C CYS A 159 -55.54 -32.32 -6.85
N ARG A 160 -56.51 -32.04 -5.97
CA ARG A 160 -57.20 -33.06 -5.17
C ARG A 160 -57.98 -34.07 -6.00
N VAL A 161 -58.43 -33.66 -7.19
CA VAL A 161 -59.34 -34.43 -8.03
C VAL A 161 -58.60 -35.26 -9.07
N CYS A 162 -57.76 -34.64 -9.90
CA CYS A 162 -57.06 -35.33 -10.99
C CYS A 162 -55.60 -35.69 -10.69
N GLY A 163 -55.05 -35.23 -9.56
CA GLY A 163 -53.67 -35.51 -9.18
C GLY A 163 -52.59 -34.74 -9.95
N THR A 164 -52.96 -33.90 -10.92
CA THR A 164 -52.01 -33.05 -11.66
C THR A 164 -51.20 -32.17 -10.70
N THR A 165 -49.89 -32.13 -10.88
CA THR A 165 -48.97 -31.32 -10.07
C THR A 165 -48.53 -30.06 -10.82
N THR A 166 -48.33 -28.96 -10.10
CA THR A 166 -47.85 -27.68 -10.64
C THR A 166 -47.13 -26.85 -9.57
N GLY A 167 -46.42 -25.81 -9.98
CA GLY A 167 -45.89 -24.78 -9.07
C GLY A 167 -44.87 -25.30 -8.04
N THR A 168 -43.83 -25.98 -8.49
CA THR A 168 -42.72 -26.41 -7.61
C THR A 168 -41.94 -25.20 -7.11
N SER A 169 -41.77 -25.08 -5.80
CA SER A 169 -40.95 -24.04 -5.18
C SER A 169 -40.19 -24.56 -3.97
N SER A 170 -39.04 -23.94 -3.70
CA SER A 170 -38.24 -24.21 -2.52
C SER A 170 -38.95 -23.76 -1.24
N HIS A 171 -38.66 -24.43 -0.12
CA HIS A 171 -39.17 -24.02 1.17
C HIS A 171 -38.70 -22.61 1.55
N SER A 172 -39.63 -21.80 2.08
CA SER A 172 -39.38 -20.44 2.53
C SER A 172 -40.24 -20.09 3.76
N GLY A 173 -39.77 -19.14 4.56
CA GLY A 173 -40.42 -18.66 5.78
C GLY A 173 -40.12 -19.50 7.03
N GLY A 174 -40.35 -18.89 8.21
CA GLY A 174 -40.00 -19.47 9.50
C GLY A 174 -38.56 -19.14 9.94
N THR A 175 -38.29 -19.30 11.23
CA THR A 175 -36.96 -19.10 11.82
C THR A 175 -36.50 -20.41 12.45
N ALA A 176 -35.32 -20.89 12.06
CA ALA A 176 -34.70 -22.01 12.74
C ALA A 176 -34.14 -21.56 14.09
N SER A 177 -33.96 -22.50 15.01
CA SER A 177 -33.33 -22.30 16.31
C SER A 177 -32.29 -23.37 16.58
N CYS A 178 -31.53 -23.22 17.67
CA CYS A 178 -30.54 -24.22 18.10
C CYS A 178 -31.13 -25.57 18.55
N LYS A 179 -32.47 -25.75 18.49
CA LYS A 179 -33.18 -27.00 18.81
C LYS A 179 -34.25 -27.43 17.80
N ALA A 180 -34.70 -26.53 16.91
CA ALA A 180 -35.75 -26.83 15.94
C ALA A 180 -35.47 -26.15 14.60
N GLN A 181 -35.67 -26.88 13.49
CA GLN A 181 -35.53 -26.37 12.13
C GLN A 181 -36.64 -25.36 11.80
N ALA A 182 -36.43 -24.54 10.77
CA ALA A 182 -37.43 -23.59 10.31
C ALA A 182 -38.67 -24.33 9.79
N LYS A 183 -39.87 -23.79 10.06
CA LYS A 183 -41.13 -24.32 9.53
C LYS A 183 -41.58 -23.52 8.33
N CYS A 184 -41.76 -24.19 7.20
CA CYS A 184 -42.15 -23.53 5.95
C CYS A 184 -43.52 -22.86 6.08
N ALA A 185 -43.61 -21.58 5.71
CA ALA A 185 -44.84 -20.80 5.82
C ALA A 185 -45.97 -21.28 4.88
N LYS A 186 -45.64 -22.07 3.85
CA LYS A 186 -46.61 -22.58 2.86
C LYS A 186 -47.16 -23.96 3.22
N CYS A 187 -46.29 -24.92 3.54
CA CYS A 187 -46.68 -26.32 3.78
C CYS A 187 -46.53 -26.77 5.23
N GLY A 188 -45.91 -25.98 6.11
CA GLY A 188 -45.73 -26.31 7.53
C GLY A 188 -44.64 -27.34 7.85
N ALA A 189 -44.00 -27.94 6.84
CA ALA A 189 -42.91 -28.89 7.02
C ALA A 189 -41.66 -28.22 7.61
N SER A 190 -40.94 -28.96 8.45
CA SER A 190 -39.63 -28.57 8.98
C SER A 190 -38.57 -28.71 7.88
N TYR A 191 -37.72 -27.70 7.70
CA TYR A 191 -36.70 -27.70 6.65
C TYR A 191 -35.49 -26.83 7.03
N GLY A 192 -34.37 -27.04 6.34
CA GLY A 192 -33.11 -26.34 6.59
C GLY A 192 -32.35 -26.86 7.81
N GLU A 193 -31.16 -26.33 8.08
CA GLU A 193 -30.38 -26.71 9.27
C GLU A 193 -30.90 -26.02 10.53
N LEU A 194 -30.54 -26.54 11.70
CA LEU A 194 -30.71 -25.82 12.97
C LEU A 194 -29.86 -24.54 12.92
N ASP A 195 -30.36 -23.44 13.48
CA ASP A 195 -29.59 -22.20 13.54
C ASP A 195 -28.74 -22.17 14.82
N PRO A 196 -27.39 -22.26 14.72
CA PRO A 196 -26.50 -22.22 15.87
C PRO A 196 -26.33 -20.82 16.47
N ASN A 197 -26.96 -19.77 15.92
CA ASN A 197 -26.76 -18.39 16.36
C ASN A 197 -27.93 -17.83 17.19
N THR A 198 -29.04 -18.58 17.35
CA THR A 198 -30.23 -18.10 18.08
C THR A 198 -30.20 -18.47 19.57
N HIS A 199 -29.07 -18.28 20.24
CA HIS A 199 -28.90 -18.61 21.66
C HIS A 199 -29.41 -17.48 22.58
N VAL A 200 -30.70 -17.47 22.88
CA VAL A 200 -31.33 -16.39 23.68
C VAL A 200 -31.26 -16.60 25.19
N ASN A 201 -31.08 -17.84 25.67
CA ASN A 201 -31.06 -18.19 27.08
C ASN A 201 -29.70 -18.76 27.49
N PHE A 202 -28.99 -18.10 28.41
CA PHE A 202 -27.61 -18.42 28.76
C PHE A 202 -27.34 -18.51 30.26
N GLU A 203 -26.22 -19.15 30.60
CA GLU A 203 -25.61 -19.17 31.93
C GLU A 203 -24.11 -18.94 31.84
N ILE A 204 -23.54 -18.42 32.92
CA ILE A 204 -22.10 -18.26 33.09
C ILE A 204 -21.59 -19.41 33.95
N ARG A 205 -20.54 -20.09 33.48
CA ARG A 205 -19.85 -21.18 34.21
C ARG A 205 -18.39 -20.79 34.45
N ASN A 206 -17.74 -21.38 35.45
CA ASN A 206 -16.31 -21.22 35.72
C ASN A 206 -15.82 -19.80 36.08
N GLU A 207 -16.71 -18.89 36.49
CA GLU A 207 -16.32 -17.53 36.89
C GLU A 207 -15.37 -17.53 38.11
N VAL A 208 -14.29 -16.75 38.03
CA VAL A 208 -13.30 -16.54 39.10
C VAL A 208 -13.11 -15.04 39.32
N LYS A 209 -13.19 -14.56 40.57
CA LYS A 209 -12.95 -13.15 40.88
C LYS A 209 -11.45 -12.82 40.88
N ALA A 210 -11.08 -11.70 40.27
CA ALA A 210 -9.69 -11.22 40.24
C ALA A 210 -9.22 -10.76 41.63
N THR A 211 -7.94 -10.97 41.91
CA THR A 211 -7.23 -10.40 43.08
C THR A 211 -6.04 -9.54 42.60
N GLU A 212 -5.31 -8.92 43.53
CA GLU A 212 -4.13 -8.11 43.20
C GLU A 212 -2.97 -8.92 42.59
N THR A 213 -2.96 -10.24 42.77
CA THR A 213 -1.88 -11.13 42.33
C THR A 213 -2.34 -12.24 41.40
N THR A 214 -3.66 -12.38 41.20
CA THR A 214 -4.24 -13.47 40.41
C THR A 214 -5.32 -12.92 39.48
N GLN A 215 -5.20 -13.21 38.19
CA GLN A 215 -6.17 -12.80 37.19
C GLN A 215 -7.52 -13.49 37.46
N GLY A 216 -8.60 -12.72 37.45
CA GLY A 216 -9.96 -13.25 37.46
C GLY A 216 -10.36 -13.74 36.08
N TYR A 217 -11.41 -14.53 36.02
CA TYR A 217 -12.02 -15.05 34.81
C TYR A 217 -13.50 -14.74 34.82
N THR A 218 -13.98 -14.06 33.79
CA THR A 218 -15.39 -13.62 33.70
C THR A 218 -16.39 -14.78 33.56
N GLY A 219 -15.89 -15.99 33.27
CA GLY A 219 -16.68 -17.20 33.12
C GLY A 219 -17.20 -17.39 31.71
N ASP A 220 -17.37 -18.65 31.34
CA ASP A 220 -17.81 -19.10 30.02
C ASP A 220 -19.33 -18.98 29.89
N LYS A 221 -19.80 -18.37 28.80
CA LYS A 221 -21.22 -18.25 28.49
C LYS A 221 -21.70 -19.48 27.74
N TYR A 222 -22.52 -20.29 28.39
CA TYR A 222 -23.15 -21.48 27.80
C TYR A 222 -24.62 -21.22 27.49
N CYS A 223 -25.12 -21.82 26.41
CA CYS A 223 -26.55 -21.86 26.14
C CYS A 223 -27.23 -22.84 27.12
N LYS A 224 -28.21 -22.37 27.90
CA LYS A 224 -28.99 -23.23 28.81
C LYS A 224 -29.80 -24.27 28.07
N ASP A 225 -30.22 -23.97 26.84
CA ASP A 225 -31.09 -24.85 26.09
C ASP A 225 -30.32 -26.03 25.50
N CYS A 226 -29.23 -25.80 24.76
CA CYS A 226 -28.49 -26.86 24.07
C CYS A 226 -27.14 -27.24 24.70
N GLY A 227 -26.70 -26.53 25.75
CA GLY A 227 -25.44 -26.81 26.46
C GLY A 227 -24.17 -26.45 25.70
N LYS A 228 -24.29 -25.81 24.52
CA LYS A 228 -23.14 -25.37 23.70
C LYS A 228 -22.48 -24.13 24.31
N LEU A 229 -21.16 -24.07 24.26
CA LEU A 229 -20.39 -22.86 24.57
C LEU A 229 -20.71 -21.79 23.52
N ILE A 230 -21.23 -20.65 23.95
CA ILE A 230 -21.55 -19.50 23.09
C ILE A 230 -20.32 -18.61 22.97
N GLU A 231 -19.71 -18.29 24.12
CA GLU A 231 -18.63 -17.33 24.21
C GLU A 231 -17.72 -17.74 25.38
N PRO A 232 -16.41 -17.93 25.16
CA PRO A 232 -15.47 -18.18 26.25
C PRO A 232 -15.34 -16.94 27.12
N GLY A 233 -15.16 -17.13 28.42
CA GLY A 233 -14.85 -16.04 29.33
C GLY A 233 -13.50 -15.41 29.01
N GLU A 234 -13.33 -14.15 29.40
CA GLU A 234 -12.05 -13.45 29.36
C GLU A 234 -11.40 -13.36 30.74
N TYR A 235 -10.08 -13.36 30.74
CA TYR A 235 -9.30 -13.11 31.93
C TYR A 235 -9.10 -11.61 32.17
N TYR A 236 -9.34 -11.13 33.40
CA TYR A 236 -9.20 -9.73 33.78
C TYR A 236 -8.40 -9.57 35.08
N SER A 237 -7.62 -8.49 35.21
CA SER A 237 -6.83 -8.23 36.43
C SER A 237 -7.39 -7.04 37.21
N ALA A 238 -7.36 -7.12 38.55
CA ALA A 238 -7.65 -5.97 39.39
C ALA A 238 -6.60 -4.86 39.20
N GLN A 239 -7.02 -3.60 39.19
CA GLN A 239 -6.09 -2.47 39.15
C GLN A 239 -5.22 -2.44 40.42
N CYS A 240 -3.95 -2.04 40.29
CA CYS A 240 -3.05 -1.96 41.44
C CYS A 240 -3.55 -0.93 42.47
N ALA A 241 -3.52 -1.30 43.76
CA ALA A 241 -3.76 -0.35 44.84
C ALA A 241 -2.80 0.86 44.72
N GLY A 242 -3.37 2.07 44.56
CA GLY A 242 -2.62 3.31 44.36
C GLY A 242 -2.31 3.68 42.90
N GLY A 243 -2.89 2.97 41.92
CA GLY A 243 -2.73 3.23 40.48
C GLY A 243 -1.53 2.50 39.87
N CYS A 244 -1.62 2.15 38.58
CA CYS A 244 -0.54 1.47 37.86
C CYS A 244 0.56 2.48 37.51
N LYS A 245 1.68 2.46 38.25
CA LYS A 245 2.80 3.42 38.08
C LYS A 245 4.00 2.85 37.32
N ASP A 246 4.11 1.53 37.21
CA ASP A 246 5.20 0.84 36.52
C ASP A 246 4.65 0.23 35.21
N ILE A 247 4.63 1.05 34.16
CA ILE A 247 4.10 0.71 32.85
C ILE A 247 5.16 0.86 31.76
N GLU A 248 5.05 0.06 30.69
CA GLU A 248 5.95 0.10 29.53
C GLU A 248 5.17 0.33 28.23
N LEU A 249 5.75 1.06 27.29
CA LEU A 249 5.20 1.21 25.94
C LEU A 249 5.44 -0.07 25.14
N VAL A 250 4.37 -0.67 24.63
CA VAL A 250 4.38 -1.76 23.67
C VAL A 250 4.02 -1.19 22.30
N LYS A 251 4.92 -1.38 21.33
CA LYS A 251 4.72 -0.91 19.96
C LYS A 251 3.75 -1.81 19.21
N GLY A 252 2.75 -1.19 18.58
CA GLY A 252 1.79 -1.87 17.72
C GLY A 252 2.38 -2.28 16.38
N THR A 253 1.64 -3.10 15.65
CA THR A 253 1.98 -3.55 14.29
C THR A 253 1.25 -2.69 13.26
N PRO A 254 1.93 -2.15 12.23
CA PRO A 254 1.28 -1.37 11.20
C PRO A 254 0.17 -2.17 10.49
N LYS A 255 -1.01 -1.58 10.31
CA LYS A 255 -2.07 -2.16 9.46
C LYS A 255 -1.67 -2.13 7.99
N THR A 256 -2.13 -3.11 7.21
CA THR A 256 -1.96 -3.13 5.76
C THR A 256 -3.28 -2.83 5.05
N CYS A 257 -3.31 -2.91 3.71
CA CYS A 257 -4.54 -2.73 2.94
C CYS A 257 -5.52 -3.91 3.10
N THR A 258 -5.03 -5.08 3.50
CA THR A 258 -5.79 -6.33 3.57
C THR A 258 -5.81 -6.95 4.96
N GLU A 259 -4.92 -6.53 5.87
CA GLU A 259 -4.78 -7.09 7.21
C GLU A 259 -4.83 -5.99 8.28
N ASP A 260 -5.55 -6.26 9.37
CA ASP A 260 -5.64 -5.37 10.53
C ASP A 260 -4.27 -5.20 11.20
N GLY A 261 -4.00 -3.99 11.70
CA GLY A 261 -2.84 -3.70 12.54
C GLY A 261 -3.19 -3.69 14.01
N THR A 262 -2.23 -3.30 14.84
CA THR A 262 -2.46 -2.99 16.26
C THR A 262 -1.91 -1.60 16.59
N ILE A 263 -2.58 -0.86 17.47
CA ILE A 263 -2.10 0.44 17.95
C ILE A 263 -1.00 0.28 19.01
N ASP A 264 -0.19 1.32 19.18
CA ASP A 264 0.69 1.46 20.34
C ASP A 264 -0.15 1.52 21.64
N TYR A 265 0.33 0.85 22.70
CA TYR A 265 -0.32 0.87 24.02
C TYR A 265 0.68 0.72 25.17
N TYR A 266 0.25 1.04 26.39
CA TYR A 266 1.06 0.91 27.60
C TYR A 266 0.61 -0.28 28.43
N ARG A 267 1.55 -1.11 28.90
CA ARG A 267 1.25 -2.30 29.72
C ARG A 267 1.84 -2.16 31.12
N CYS A 268 1.05 -2.41 32.15
CA CYS A 268 1.54 -2.47 33.53
C CYS A 268 2.32 -3.76 33.76
N LYS A 269 3.59 -3.65 34.21
CA LYS A 269 4.45 -4.80 34.49
C LYS A 269 3.96 -5.65 35.66
N LYS A 270 3.22 -5.04 36.59
CA LYS A 270 2.75 -5.71 37.82
C LYS A 270 1.43 -6.47 37.63
N CYS A 271 0.40 -5.84 37.06
CA CYS A 271 -0.93 -6.47 36.91
C CYS A 271 -1.27 -6.90 35.47
N GLY A 272 -0.45 -6.52 34.49
CA GLY A 272 -0.67 -6.87 33.08
C GLY A 272 -1.72 -6.03 32.36
N ASN A 273 -2.43 -5.12 33.05
CA ASN A 273 -3.43 -4.24 32.44
C ASN A 273 -2.83 -3.36 31.35
N MET A 274 -3.64 -3.11 30.32
CA MET A 274 -3.28 -2.35 29.14
C MET A 274 -3.96 -0.98 29.17
N TYR A 275 -3.24 0.06 28.77
CA TYR A 275 -3.69 1.45 28.83
C TYR A 275 -3.38 2.18 27.53
N LYS A 276 -4.23 3.11 27.14
CA LYS A 276 -4.02 3.92 25.92
C LYS A 276 -2.99 5.03 26.11
N ASP A 277 -2.72 5.41 27.35
CA ASP A 277 -1.88 6.55 27.72
C ASP A 277 -0.84 6.20 28.77
N GLU A 278 0.24 6.98 28.80
CA GLU A 278 1.37 6.80 29.72
C GLU A 278 1.02 7.06 31.19
N ARG A 279 -0.14 7.67 31.47
CA ARG A 279 -0.58 7.94 32.85
C ARG A 279 -1.43 6.80 33.41
N ALA A 280 -1.61 5.73 32.64
CA ALA A 280 -2.47 4.59 32.97
C ALA A 280 -3.90 5.02 33.36
N SER A 281 -4.43 6.02 32.67
CA SER A 281 -5.74 6.61 32.98
C SER A 281 -6.89 6.02 32.17
N ILE A 282 -6.61 5.51 30.97
CA ILE A 282 -7.59 4.91 30.06
C ILE A 282 -7.27 3.43 29.90
N LEU A 283 -7.99 2.57 30.62
CA LEU A 283 -7.87 1.11 30.51
C LEU A 283 -8.45 0.64 29.17
N ILE A 284 -7.75 -0.27 28.48
CA ILE A 284 -8.16 -0.84 27.19
C ILE A 284 -8.04 -2.37 27.18
N THR A 285 -8.75 -3.01 26.27
CA THR A 285 -8.75 -4.46 26.03
C THR A 285 -7.92 -4.84 24.80
N LYS A 286 -7.84 -6.14 24.48
CA LYS A 286 -7.19 -6.60 23.24
C LYS A 286 -7.95 -6.16 21.98
N ASP A 287 -9.27 -6.10 22.03
CA ASP A 287 -10.08 -5.69 20.88
C ASP A 287 -9.91 -4.21 20.57
N ASP A 288 -9.71 -3.38 21.61
CA ASP A 288 -9.38 -1.96 21.47
C ASP A 288 -8.00 -1.73 20.84
N LEU A 289 -7.15 -2.76 20.77
CA LEU A 289 -5.86 -2.66 20.07
C LEU A 289 -6.02 -2.71 18.56
N VAL A 290 -7.11 -3.28 18.05
CA VAL A 290 -7.23 -3.60 16.63
C VAL A 290 -7.38 -2.32 15.82
N ASP A 291 -6.37 -2.02 15.01
CA ASP A 291 -6.41 -0.95 14.01
C ASP A 291 -6.89 -1.52 12.68
N LYS A 292 -8.20 -1.49 12.46
CA LYS A 292 -8.85 -2.14 11.31
C LYS A 292 -8.29 -1.68 9.97
N CYS A 293 -8.04 -2.64 9.08
CA CYS A 293 -7.73 -2.35 7.68
C CYS A 293 -8.96 -1.68 7.03
N THR A 294 -8.71 -0.71 6.16
CA THR A 294 -9.74 0.19 5.61
C THR A 294 -10.00 -0.11 4.12
N GLY A 295 -9.36 -1.14 3.58
CA GLY A 295 -9.32 -1.41 2.14
C GLY A 295 -8.43 -0.42 1.39
N HIS A 296 -8.44 -0.52 0.05
CA HIS A 296 -7.76 0.45 -0.82
C HIS A 296 -8.49 1.79 -0.74
N ASP A 297 -7.82 2.75 -0.14
CA ASP A 297 -8.30 4.11 0.11
C ASP A 297 -7.88 4.98 -1.08
N LEU A 298 -8.84 5.51 -1.84
CA LEU A 298 -8.62 6.37 -3.00
C LEU A 298 -9.62 7.53 -2.93
N HIS A 299 -9.14 8.77 -2.90
CA HIS A 299 -9.94 9.99 -2.78
C HIS A 299 -9.77 10.89 -4.02
N PRO A 300 -10.74 11.78 -4.32
CA PRO A 300 -10.60 12.78 -5.37
C PRO A 300 -10.14 14.13 -4.80
N GLY A 301 -8.95 14.58 -5.22
CA GLY A 301 -8.56 15.99 -5.17
C GLY A 301 -9.24 16.79 -6.29
N THR A 302 -9.79 17.95 -5.95
CA THR A 302 -10.73 18.74 -6.77
C THR A 302 -10.15 19.46 -8.01
N ASP A 303 -9.09 18.99 -8.67
CA ASP A 303 -8.51 19.79 -9.79
C ASP A 303 -7.82 19.02 -10.92
N LEU A 304 -8.06 17.72 -11.10
CA LEU A 304 -7.31 16.93 -12.09
C LEU A 304 -7.58 17.28 -13.57
N VAL A 305 -8.64 18.03 -13.89
CA VAL A 305 -9.02 18.26 -15.30
C VAL A 305 -9.32 19.70 -15.70
N GLY A 306 -9.25 20.65 -14.76
CA GLY A 306 -9.62 22.05 -15.04
C GLY A 306 -11.03 22.21 -15.64
N SER A 307 -11.33 23.40 -16.16
CA SER A 307 -12.66 23.76 -16.67
C SER A 307 -12.99 23.03 -17.99
N ILE A 308 -13.61 21.84 -17.91
CA ILE A 308 -14.01 21.08 -19.10
C ILE A 308 -15.23 21.73 -19.79
N SER A 309 -15.16 21.95 -21.11
CA SER A 309 -16.27 22.48 -21.91
C SER A 309 -17.33 21.43 -22.24
N GLN A 310 -18.55 21.87 -22.56
CA GLN A 310 -19.69 20.99 -22.86
C GLN A 310 -19.43 20.04 -24.05
N ASP A 311 -18.58 20.42 -25.00
CA ASP A 311 -18.25 19.60 -26.17
C ASP A 311 -17.24 18.50 -25.84
N ASN A 312 -16.35 18.75 -24.88
CA ASN A 312 -15.44 17.72 -24.35
C ASN A 312 -16.22 16.67 -23.53
N LEU A 313 -17.24 17.09 -22.78
CA LEU A 313 -18.13 16.17 -22.05
C LEU A 313 -18.92 15.26 -23.01
N LYS A 314 -19.42 15.82 -24.12
CA LYS A 314 -20.11 15.04 -25.17
C LYS A 314 -19.17 14.04 -25.84
N LEU A 315 -17.92 14.41 -26.09
CA LEU A 315 -16.93 13.51 -26.70
C LEU A 315 -16.57 12.36 -25.77
N LEU A 316 -16.39 12.64 -24.47
CA LEU A 316 -16.15 11.63 -23.45
C LEU A 316 -17.34 10.67 -23.34
N ALA A 317 -18.57 11.19 -23.24
CA ALA A 317 -19.79 10.39 -23.16
C ALA A 317 -19.97 9.45 -24.37
N LYS A 318 -19.62 9.93 -25.58
CA LYS A 318 -19.65 9.12 -26.81
C LYS A 318 -18.57 8.02 -26.82
N THR A 319 -17.42 8.29 -26.20
CA THR A 319 -16.29 7.36 -26.11
C THR A 319 -16.55 6.20 -25.14
N ILE A 320 -17.39 6.42 -24.12
CA ILE A 320 -17.82 5.40 -23.16
C ILE A 320 -19.14 4.70 -23.53
N GLY A 321 -19.59 4.83 -24.79
CA GLY A 321 -20.71 4.06 -25.32
C GLY A 321 -22.12 4.59 -25.03
N LEU A 322 -22.26 5.82 -24.50
CA LEU A 322 -23.59 6.44 -24.34
C LEU A 322 -24.14 6.90 -25.69
N SER A 323 -25.38 6.52 -25.98
CA SER A 323 -26.07 6.97 -27.18
C SER A 323 -26.56 8.42 -27.03
N THR A 324 -26.61 9.15 -28.14
CA THR A 324 -27.12 10.55 -28.17
C THR A 324 -28.50 10.68 -27.50
N PRO A 325 -29.46 9.75 -27.68
CA PRO A 325 -30.73 9.77 -26.96
C PRO A 325 -30.60 9.66 -25.43
N GLN A 326 -29.71 8.82 -24.91
CA GLN A 326 -29.47 8.69 -23.46
C GLN A 326 -28.90 9.98 -22.88
N ILE A 327 -27.94 10.60 -23.58
CA ILE A 327 -27.35 11.89 -23.18
C ILE A 327 -28.41 12.98 -23.13
N VAL A 328 -29.25 13.07 -24.17
CA VAL A 328 -30.35 14.05 -24.23
C VAL A 328 -31.36 13.82 -23.11
N GLN A 329 -31.64 12.57 -22.75
CA GLN A 329 -32.53 12.23 -21.65
C GLN A 329 -31.94 12.65 -20.30
N MET A 330 -30.66 12.36 -20.05
CA MET A 330 -29.95 12.78 -18.83
C MET A 330 -29.87 14.30 -18.68
N ILE A 331 -29.68 15.04 -19.78
CA ILE A 331 -29.70 16.51 -19.76
C ILE A 331 -31.10 17.03 -19.40
N ARG A 332 -32.16 16.41 -19.94
CA ARG A 332 -33.55 16.77 -19.60
C ARG A 332 -33.91 16.46 -18.16
N ASP A 333 -33.36 15.38 -17.62
CA ASP A 333 -33.58 14.94 -16.24
C ASP A 333 -32.66 15.67 -15.24
N GLY A 334 -31.75 16.52 -15.73
CA GLY A 334 -30.83 17.30 -14.89
C GLY A 334 -29.72 16.47 -14.23
N THR A 335 -29.46 15.26 -14.72
CA THR A 335 -28.49 14.30 -14.17
C THR A 335 -27.19 14.21 -14.96
N PHE A 336 -27.03 15.06 -15.98
CA PHE A 336 -25.86 15.03 -16.86
C PHE A 336 -24.71 15.89 -16.33
N ASP A 337 -23.88 15.30 -15.46
CA ASP A 337 -22.62 15.88 -14.97
C ASP A 337 -21.49 14.83 -14.95
N LEU A 338 -20.27 15.28 -14.62
CA LEU A 338 -19.08 14.43 -14.63
C LEU A 338 -19.15 13.31 -13.56
N ASP A 339 -19.67 13.62 -12.38
CA ASP A 339 -19.78 12.67 -11.26
C ASP A 339 -20.77 11.56 -11.58
N HIS A 340 -21.86 11.87 -12.27
CA HIS A 340 -22.85 10.92 -12.72
C HIS A 340 -22.30 10.00 -13.82
N ILE A 341 -21.54 10.57 -14.78
CA ILE A 341 -20.88 9.80 -15.84
C ILE A 341 -19.83 8.84 -15.25
N ILE A 342 -19.03 9.30 -14.28
CA ILE A 342 -18.05 8.45 -13.57
C ILE A 342 -18.77 7.36 -12.75
N GLY A 343 -19.89 7.71 -12.09
CA GLY A 343 -20.74 6.76 -11.37
C GLY A 343 -21.32 5.64 -12.25
N MET A 344 -21.58 5.91 -13.53
CA MET A 344 -22.03 4.89 -14.49
C MET A 344 -20.93 3.88 -14.87
N ILE A 345 -19.66 4.26 -14.77
CA ILE A 345 -18.51 3.38 -15.09
C ILE A 345 -18.08 2.57 -13.84
N LYS A 346 -18.74 2.77 -12.69
CA LYS A 346 -18.43 2.12 -11.39
C LYS A 346 -16.98 2.29 -10.92
N ILE A 347 -16.26 3.30 -11.44
CA ILE A 347 -14.95 3.69 -10.92
C ILE A 347 -15.20 4.73 -9.82
N LYS A 348 -14.72 4.46 -8.61
CA LYS A 348 -14.71 5.43 -7.52
C LYS A 348 -13.25 5.79 -7.22
N ASP A 349 -12.88 7.01 -7.63
CA ASP A 349 -11.73 7.82 -7.23
C ASP A 349 -10.32 7.21 -7.43
N ILE A 350 -9.40 7.97 -8.03
CA ILE A 350 -7.98 7.59 -8.23
C ILE A 350 -7.13 8.77 -7.79
N ASP A 351 -6.27 8.56 -6.78
CA ASP A 351 -5.45 9.62 -6.21
C ASP A 351 -4.06 9.71 -6.87
N HIS A 352 -3.49 10.92 -6.91
CA HIS A 352 -2.10 11.13 -7.35
C HIS A 352 -1.16 10.73 -6.22
N CYS A 353 -0.49 9.61 -6.39
CA CYS A 353 0.54 9.13 -5.48
C CYS A 353 1.91 9.56 -5.95
N SER A 354 2.79 9.84 -5.00
CA SER A 354 4.19 10.12 -5.26
C SER A 354 5.08 9.52 -4.18
N ASP A 355 6.28 9.11 -4.59
CA ASP A 355 7.40 8.80 -3.71
C ASP A 355 8.62 9.64 -4.13
N ASP A 356 9.80 9.42 -3.56
CA ASP A 356 11.00 10.20 -3.90
C ASP A 356 11.51 9.96 -5.34
N THR A 357 11.01 8.94 -6.04
CA THR A 357 11.48 8.49 -7.36
C THR A 357 10.41 8.64 -8.45
N TYR A 358 9.15 8.36 -8.15
CA TYR A 358 8.05 8.29 -9.11
C TYR A 358 6.79 8.99 -8.59
N HIS A 359 5.96 9.47 -9.51
CA HIS A 359 4.53 9.69 -9.28
C HIS A 359 3.69 8.72 -10.12
N TRP A 360 2.48 8.43 -9.69
CA TRP A 360 1.53 7.58 -10.39
C TRP A 360 0.11 7.79 -9.91
N LEU A 361 -0.85 7.31 -10.69
CA LEU A 361 -2.26 7.24 -10.30
C LEU A 361 -2.53 5.84 -9.71
N GLY A 362 -2.79 5.75 -8.40
CA GLY A 362 -2.91 4.45 -7.72
C GLY A 362 -3.16 4.55 -6.22
N CYS A 363 -3.02 3.44 -5.49
CA CYS A 363 -3.28 3.41 -4.05
C CYS A 363 -2.03 3.74 -3.23
N GLN A 364 -2.06 4.87 -2.52
CA GLN A 364 -0.92 5.36 -1.71
C GLN A 364 -0.52 4.40 -0.59
N ARG A 365 -1.45 3.54 -0.15
CA ARG A 365 -1.26 2.64 1.00
C ARG A 365 -0.57 1.33 0.65
N CYS A 366 -0.81 0.78 -0.53
CA CYS A 366 -0.14 -0.44 -1.01
C CYS A 366 0.91 -0.17 -2.10
N GLY A 367 0.96 1.05 -2.64
CA GLY A 367 1.90 1.42 -3.71
C GLY A 367 1.58 0.81 -5.07
N LYS A 368 0.45 0.09 -5.19
CA LYS A 368 -0.03 -0.51 -6.44
C LYS A 368 -0.72 0.55 -7.31
N THR A 369 -0.37 0.56 -8.58
CA THR A 369 -1.05 1.31 -9.66
C THR A 369 -2.36 0.61 -10.04
N LEU A 370 -3.23 1.24 -10.84
CA LEU A 370 -4.37 0.52 -11.42
C LEU A 370 -3.91 -0.65 -12.29
N GLU A 371 -2.77 -0.50 -12.98
CA GLU A 371 -2.15 -1.58 -13.75
C GLU A 371 -1.80 -2.78 -12.86
N ASP A 372 -1.25 -2.54 -11.67
CA ASP A 372 -0.92 -3.60 -10.71
C ASP A 372 -2.17 -4.27 -10.12
N LEU A 373 -3.31 -3.58 -10.12
CA LEU A 373 -4.59 -4.08 -9.63
C LEU A 373 -5.46 -4.69 -10.75
N ARG A 374 -5.01 -4.66 -12.00
CA ARG A 374 -5.77 -5.08 -13.18
C ARG A 374 -6.39 -6.46 -13.02
N ASP A 375 -5.61 -7.45 -12.61
CA ASP A 375 -6.09 -8.83 -12.47
C ASP A 375 -7.09 -9.00 -11.31
N GLU A 376 -6.88 -8.28 -10.20
CA GLU A 376 -7.77 -8.30 -9.03
C GLU A 376 -9.12 -7.63 -9.37
N LEU A 377 -9.10 -6.49 -10.05
CA LEU A 377 -10.28 -5.74 -10.48
C LEU A 377 -11.08 -6.51 -11.54
N ASN A 378 -10.40 -7.11 -12.52
CA ASN A 378 -11.02 -7.97 -13.53
C ASN A 378 -11.67 -9.21 -12.89
N SER A 379 -10.99 -9.84 -11.94
CA SER A 379 -11.52 -11.03 -11.22
C SER A 379 -12.72 -10.68 -10.34
N ALA A 380 -12.80 -9.45 -9.84
CA ALA A 380 -13.95 -8.92 -9.10
C ALA A 380 -15.08 -8.39 -10.00
N GLY A 381 -14.94 -8.48 -11.33
CA GLY A 381 -15.97 -8.11 -12.31
C GLY A 381 -16.02 -6.63 -12.66
N PHE A 382 -14.93 -5.88 -12.42
CA PHE A 382 -14.82 -4.48 -12.83
C PHE A 382 -14.12 -4.37 -14.19
N GLU A 383 -14.79 -3.76 -15.17
CA GLU A 383 -14.19 -3.43 -16.47
C GLU A 383 -13.74 -1.96 -16.49
N ILE A 384 -12.42 -1.74 -16.49
CA ILE A 384 -11.81 -0.42 -16.58
C ILE A 384 -11.22 -0.22 -17.98
N ASN A 385 -11.38 0.96 -18.56
CA ASN A 385 -10.84 1.30 -19.88
C ASN A 385 -9.30 1.33 -19.87
N GLU A 386 -8.67 0.72 -20.88
CA GLU A 386 -7.20 0.59 -21.05
C GLU A 386 -6.42 1.90 -20.85
N LYS A 387 -6.99 3.03 -21.26
CA LYS A 387 -6.34 4.34 -21.12
C LYS A 387 -6.10 4.73 -19.65
N TRP A 388 -6.93 4.25 -18.72
CA TRP A 388 -6.72 4.47 -17.29
C TRP A 388 -5.57 3.65 -16.73
N TYR A 389 -5.37 2.44 -17.24
CA TYR A 389 -4.20 1.64 -16.90
C TYR A 389 -2.91 2.29 -17.40
N GLU A 390 -2.91 2.83 -18.62
CA GLU A 390 -1.77 3.57 -19.18
C GLU A 390 -1.43 4.82 -18.35
N LEU A 391 -2.45 5.62 -18.00
CA LEU A 391 -2.29 6.82 -17.17
C LEU A 391 -1.88 6.47 -15.73
N SER A 392 -2.15 5.25 -15.26
CA SER A 392 -1.80 4.78 -13.91
C SER A 392 -0.35 4.44 -13.68
N ARG A 393 0.46 4.35 -14.73
CA ARG A 393 1.84 3.88 -14.62
C ARG A 393 2.72 4.86 -13.87
N LYS A 394 3.71 4.30 -13.17
CA LYS A 394 4.77 5.08 -12.53
C LYS A 394 5.58 5.85 -13.55
N THR A 395 5.61 7.15 -13.37
CA THR A 395 6.39 8.08 -14.17
C THR A 395 7.40 8.74 -13.24
N ALA A 396 8.65 8.87 -13.69
CA ALA A 396 9.68 9.49 -12.87
C ALA A 396 9.37 10.99 -12.72
N HIS A 397 9.68 11.55 -11.55
CA HIS A 397 9.54 12.99 -11.35
C HIS A 397 10.44 13.78 -12.30
N THR A 398 9.91 14.87 -12.84
CA THR A 398 10.65 15.79 -13.72
C THR A 398 10.45 17.23 -13.27
N GLY A 399 11.38 18.11 -13.65
CA GLY A 399 11.30 19.54 -13.31
C GLY A 399 12.01 19.93 -12.02
N GLY A 400 11.94 21.22 -11.68
CA GLY A 400 12.55 21.77 -10.48
C GLY A 400 14.09 21.78 -10.42
N THR A 401 14.65 22.40 -9.37
CA THR A 401 16.09 22.35 -9.05
C THR A 401 16.26 22.31 -7.55
N ALA A 402 16.91 21.27 -7.04
CA ALA A 402 17.19 21.16 -5.62
C ALA A 402 18.25 22.17 -5.17
N THR A 403 18.06 22.71 -3.96
CA THR A 403 19.02 23.57 -3.25
C THR A 403 19.51 22.86 -1.99
N CYS A 404 20.55 23.38 -1.34
CA CYS A 404 21.04 22.82 -0.07
C CYS A 404 20.05 22.89 1.10
N THR A 405 18.87 23.48 0.92
CA THR A 405 17.83 23.60 1.96
C THR A 405 16.46 23.10 1.52
N VAL A 406 16.24 22.91 0.21
CA VAL A 406 14.94 22.55 -0.36
C VAL A 406 15.15 21.53 -1.48
N LYS A 407 14.40 20.43 -1.46
CA LYS A 407 14.37 19.41 -2.52
C LYS A 407 13.82 19.98 -3.83
N ALA A 408 14.05 19.31 -4.96
CA ALA A 408 13.40 19.69 -6.21
C ALA A 408 11.88 19.50 -6.09
N VAL A 409 11.11 20.32 -6.80
CA VAL A 409 9.64 20.22 -6.87
C VAL A 409 9.27 19.74 -8.26
N CYS A 410 8.44 18.71 -8.35
CA CYS A 410 8.01 18.11 -9.61
C CYS A 410 7.05 19.06 -10.35
N ASP A 411 7.29 19.29 -11.64
CA ASP A 411 6.46 20.18 -12.47
C ASP A 411 5.07 19.60 -12.74
N GLU A 412 4.91 18.27 -12.62
CA GLU A 412 3.66 17.57 -12.92
C GLU A 412 2.75 17.40 -11.71
N CYS A 413 3.28 16.95 -10.56
CA CYS A 413 2.47 16.69 -9.35
C CYS A 413 2.63 17.76 -8.26
N GLY A 414 3.64 18.63 -8.33
CA GLY A 414 3.89 19.67 -7.32
C GLY A 414 4.54 19.19 -6.02
N ASP A 415 4.87 17.90 -5.90
CA ASP A 415 5.52 17.35 -4.71
C ASP A 415 7.04 17.56 -4.71
N ALA A 416 7.60 17.66 -3.51
CA ALA A 416 9.04 17.70 -3.30
C ALA A 416 9.65 16.30 -3.39
N TYR A 417 10.72 16.13 -4.17
CA TYR A 417 11.32 14.81 -4.45
C TYR A 417 12.85 14.85 -4.56
N GLY A 418 13.47 13.68 -4.49
CA GLY A 418 14.92 13.52 -4.60
C GLY A 418 15.71 14.02 -3.38
N GLU A 419 17.01 14.20 -3.54
CA GLU A 419 17.92 14.66 -2.47
C GLU A 419 18.10 16.19 -2.48
N LEU A 420 18.56 16.75 -1.36
CA LEU A 420 18.96 18.15 -1.30
C LEU A 420 20.15 18.42 -2.24
N GLY A 421 20.18 19.61 -2.83
CA GLY A 421 21.28 20.05 -3.68
C GLY A 421 22.59 20.19 -2.90
N ALA A 422 23.71 20.04 -3.58
CA ALA A 422 25.03 20.19 -2.95
C ALA A 422 25.22 21.60 -2.36
N HIS A 423 25.90 21.68 -1.21
CA HIS A 423 26.34 22.95 -0.67
C HIS A 423 27.40 23.58 -1.58
N ARG A 424 27.28 24.89 -1.82
CA ARG A 424 28.32 25.69 -2.46
C ARG A 424 29.01 26.55 -1.40
N TYR A 425 30.23 26.16 -1.02
CA TYR A 425 31.02 26.85 -0.02
C TYR A 425 31.96 27.88 -0.65
N ASP A 426 31.90 29.10 -0.13
CA ASP A 426 32.91 30.13 -0.38
C ASP A 426 33.94 30.10 0.75
N ALA A 427 35.23 30.16 0.40
CA ALA A 427 36.33 30.06 1.35
C ALA A 427 36.95 31.44 1.63
N VAL A 428 37.18 31.73 2.91
CA VAL A 428 37.88 32.93 3.39
C VAL A 428 39.08 32.52 4.22
N VAL A 429 40.28 32.86 3.76
CA VAL A 429 41.54 32.58 4.46
C VAL A 429 41.85 33.68 5.47
N THR A 430 41.94 33.31 6.74
CA THR A 430 42.40 34.18 7.83
C THR A 430 43.86 33.84 8.14
N ALA A 431 44.76 34.79 7.90
CA ALA A 431 46.19 34.60 8.18
C ALA A 431 46.47 34.54 9.69
N PRO A 432 47.48 33.76 10.14
CA PRO A 432 47.88 33.69 11.54
C PRO A 432 48.47 35.03 12.00
N THR A 433 48.19 35.41 13.24
CA THR A 433 48.77 36.60 13.89
C THR A 433 49.93 36.22 14.81
N CYS A 434 50.45 37.15 15.60
CA CYS A 434 51.44 36.82 16.64
C CYS A 434 50.84 36.03 17.81
N THR A 435 49.52 36.13 18.04
CA THR A 435 48.84 35.56 19.21
C THR A 435 47.77 34.52 18.85
N GLN A 436 47.24 34.54 17.63
CA GLN A 436 46.17 33.65 17.16
C GLN A 436 46.61 32.86 15.93
N ASN A 437 46.14 31.61 15.86
CA ASN A 437 46.30 30.76 14.69
C ASN A 437 45.47 31.32 13.52
N GLY A 438 45.92 31.06 12.29
CA GLY A 438 45.16 31.31 11.08
C GLY A 438 44.33 30.09 10.70
N TYR A 439 43.33 30.26 9.85
CA TYR A 439 42.44 29.19 9.39
C TYR A 439 41.73 29.60 8.11
N THR A 440 41.19 28.64 7.39
CA THR A 440 40.27 28.89 6.28
C THR A 440 38.85 28.62 6.74
N LYS A 441 37.95 29.59 6.61
CA LYS A 441 36.52 29.44 6.91
C LYS A 441 35.74 29.25 5.62
N HIS A 442 34.99 28.17 5.54
CA HIS A 442 34.09 27.85 4.43
C HIS A 442 32.67 28.19 4.85
N THR A 443 31.96 28.98 4.05
CA THR A 443 30.56 29.36 4.34
C THR A 443 29.69 29.09 3.13
N CYS A 444 28.60 28.35 3.31
CA CYS A 444 27.68 28.03 2.24
C CYS A 444 26.93 29.28 1.79
N SER A 445 26.97 29.59 0.50
CA SER A 445 26.30 30.78 -0.05
C SER A 445 24.78 30.72 0.12
N GLY A 446 24.20 29.52 0.08
CA GLY A 446 22.77 29.25 0.25
C GLY A 446 22.32 29.26 1.70
N CYS A 447 22.71 28.25 2.49
CA CYS A 447 22.16 28.01 3.83
C CYS A 447 22.92 28.70 4.98
N LYS A 448 24.07 29.33 4.70
CA LYS A 448 24.97 29.95 5.69
C LYS A 448 25.62 28.99 6.68
N ASP A 449 25.46 27.68 6.50
CA ASP A 449 26.27 26.70 7.24
C ASP A 449 27.77 26.96 7.01
N SER A 450 28.59 26.72 8.03
CA SER A 450 30.01 27.05 7.96
C SER A 450 30.90 26.14 8.79
N TYR A 451 32.08 25.87 8.27
CA TYR A 451 33.13 25.12 8.96
C TYR A 451 34.51 25.76 8.75
N THR A 452 35.50 25.37 9.56
CA THR A 452 36.88 25.86 9.45
C THR A 452 37.87 24.71 9.30
N ASP A 453 38.86 24.88 8.44
CA ASP A 453 39.96 23.93 8.23
C ASP A 453 41.30 24.66 7.99
N ASN A 454 42.35 23.92 7.60
CA ASN A 454 43.67 24.46 7.24
C ASN A 454 44.28 25.38 8.31
N GLU A 455 44.26 24.94 9.56
CA GLU A 455 44.77 25.73 10.67
C GLU A 455 46.29 25.94 10.54
N THR A 456 46.73 27.20 10.68
CA THR A 456 48.14 27.59 10.64
C THR A 456 48.55 28.14 11.98
N VAL A 457 49.66 27.63 12.53
CA VAL A 457 50.13 28.03 13.87
C VAL A 457 50.48 29.51 13.89
N LYS A 458 50.08 30.20 14.97
CA LYS A 458 50.44 31.59 15.24
C LYS A 458 51.94 31.84 15.05
N THR A 459 52.28 32.99 14.48
CA THR A 459 53.65 33.33 14.08
C THR A 459 54.57 33.79 15.22
N GLY A 460 54.02 33.98 16.43
CA GLY A 460 54.76 34.50 17.58
C GLY A 460 55.16 35.99 17.44
N HIS A 461 55.85 36.51 18.46
CA HIS A 461 56.29 37.90 18.49
C HIS A 461 57.65 38.07 17.82
N ILE A 462 57.72 38.89 16.76
CA ILE A 462 58.98 39.40 16.21
C ILE A 462 59.30 40.69 16.95
N ILE A 463 60.12 40.60 17.99
CA ILE A 463 60.44 41.74 18.87
C ILE A 463 61.69 42.44 18.36
N LYS A 464 61.56 43.70 17.96
CA LYS A 464 62.70 44.61 17.67
C LYS A 464 62.73 45.73 18.69
N TYR A 465 63.86 45.86 19.38
CA TYR A 465 64.06 46.91 20.39
C TYR A 465 62.93 47.00 21.44
N GLY A 466 62.36 45.85 21.81
CA GLY A 466 61.35 45.74 22.87
C GLY A 466 59.92 45.96 22.39
N VAL A 467 59.70 46.09 21.07
CA VAL A 467 58.38 46.23 20.47
C VAL A 467 58.17 45.12 19.44
N CYS A 468 57.01 44.47 19.46
CA CYS A 468 56.68 43.52 18.41
C CYS A 468 56.31 44.26 17.11
N GLU A 469 56.96 43.94 16.00
CA GLU A 469 56.72 44.59 14.70
C GLU A 469 55.33 44.33 14.12
N LYS A 470 54.63 43.28 14.59
CA LYS A 470 53.31 42.90 14.09
C LYS A 470 52.16 43.51 14.89
N CYS A 471 52.24 43.48 16.22
CA CYS A 471 51.15 43.94 17.10
C CYS A 471 51.47 45.23 17.86
N ASN A 472 52.66 45.80 17.71
CA ASN A 472 53.13 46.99 18.43
C ASN A 472 53.11 46.89 19.97
N MET A 473 52.93 45.69 20.52
CA MET A 473 53.03 45.46 21.96
C MET A 473 54.46 45.71 22.45
N ARG A 474 54.59 46.32 23.62
CA ARG A 474 55.86 46.53 24.32
C ARG A 474 56.17 45.35 25.24
N PHE A 475 57.44 44.94 25.26
CA PHE A 475 57.98 43.84 26.04
C PHE A 475 59.08 44.36 26.98
N SER A 476 58.98 44.03 28.25
CA SER A 476 59.96 44.41 29.28
C SER A 476 61.24 43.59 29.15
N ASN A 477 62.40 44.21 29.24
CA ASN A 477 63.66 43.46 29.31
C ASN A 477 63.82 42.78 30.68
N PRO A 478 63.90 41.44 30.77
CA PRO A 478 64.07 40.74 32.04
C PRO A 478 65.54 40.69 32.51
N PHE A 479 66.51 41.05 31.65
CA PHE A 479 67.94 40.84 31.93
C PHE A 479 68.71 42.15 32.12
N TYR A 480 69.38 42.31 33.27
CA TYR A 480 70.19 43.50 33.56
C TYR A 480 71.49 43.57 32.76
N ASP A 481 72.02 42.42 32.34
CA ASP A 481 73.26 42.31 31.58
C ASP A 481 73.05 42.35 30.04
N VAL A 482 71.88 42.81 29.61
CA VAL A 482 71.49 42.99 28.21
C VAL A 482 70.93 44.40 28.04
N ASN A 483 71.63 45.27 27.33
CA ASN A 483 71.23 46.66 27.12
C ASN A 483 70.39 46.81 25.84
N GLY A 484 69.46 47.76 25.81
CA GLY A 484 68.61 48.03 24.64
C GLY A 484 69.38 48.36 23.35
N THR A 485 70.62 48.83 23.48
CA THR A 485 71.52 49.16 22.37
C THR A 485 72.42 48.00 21.95
N ASP A 486 72.40 46.86 22.65
CA ASP A 486 73.19 45.71 22.28
C ASP A 486 72.69 45.14 20.95
N TRP A 487 73.62 44.80 20.05
CA TRP A 487 73.29 44.26 18.73
C TRP A 487 72.49 42.94 18.79
N PHE A 488 72.57 42.23 19.92
CA PHE A 488 71.85 40.98 20.18
C PHE A 488 70.55 41.18 21.00
N TYR A 489 70.20 42.41 21.39
CA TYR A 489 69.05 42.69 22.26
C TYR A 489 67.77 42.04 21.75
N SER A 490 67.41 42.31 20.49
CA SER A 490 66.20 41.75 19.85
C SER A 490 66.21 40.22 19.83
N ALA A 491 67.37 39.60 19.64
CA ALA A 491 67.49 38.14 19.63
C ALA A 491 67.28 37.52 21.02
N VAL A 492 67.77 38.18 22.08
CA VAL A 492 67.55 37.76 23.46
C VAL A 492 66.09 37.93 23.86
N MET A 493 65.49 39.07 23.51
CA MET A 493 64.07 39.32 23.75
C MET A 493 63.18 38.31 23.03
N TRP A 494 63.49 38.00 21.76
CA TRP A 494 62.82 36.92 21.04
C TRP A 494 62.98 35.59 21.76
N ALA A 495 64.19 35.18 22.15
CA ALA A 495 64.42 33.90 22.80
C ALA A 495 63.66 33.77 24.15
N TYR A 496 63.49 34.87 24.88
CA TYR A 496 62.74 34.91 26.14
C TYR A 496 61.22 34.90 25.92
N TYR A 497 60.70 35.64 24.95
CA TYR A 497 59.25 35.77 24.72
C TYR A 497 58.69 34.81 23.67
N ASN A 498 59.53 34.00 23.03
CA ASN A 498 59.08 32.98 22.09
C ASN A 498 58.11 32.01 22.77
N THR A 499 57.19 31.44 22.00
CA THR A 499 56.29 30.39 22.48
C THR A 499 56.43 29.18 21.56
N PRO A 500 57.07 28.08 22.02
CA PRO A 500 57.62 27.86 23.36
C PRO A 500 58.84 28.73 23.69
N GLN A 501 59.01 29.08 24.97
CA GLN A 501 60.15 29.87 25.44
C GLN A 501 61.46 29.12 25.19
N VAL A 502 62.41 29.79 24.51
CA VAL A 502 63.70 29.20 24.12
C VAL A 502 64.63 29.16 25.33
N THR A 503 64.69 30.25 26.08
CA THR A 503 65.56 30.38 27.25
C THR A 503 65.00 31.35 28.30
N ASN A 504 65.26 31.04 29.57
CA ASN A 504 64.88 31.88 30.71
C ASN A 504 66.07 32.73 31.21
N GLY A 505 67.20 32.71 30.48
CA GLY A 505 68.46 33.28 30.95
C GLY A 505 69.41 32.23 31.51
N LYS A 506 70.49 32.70 32.15
CA LYS A 506 71.37 31.90 33.01
C LYS A 506 70.74 31.76 34.40
N ASP A 507 70.10 32.83 34.84
CA ASP A 507 69.23 32.93 36.02
C ASP A 507 68.09 33.92 35.69
N GLU A 508 67.25 34.24 36.67
CA GLU A 508 66.05 35.08 36.50
C GLU A 508 66.34 36.49 35.96
N SER A 509 67.55 37.02 36.17
CA SER A 509 67.87 38.42 35.87
C SER A 509 69.14 38.61 35.03
N HIS A 510 69.82 37.52 34.67
CA HIS A 510 71.01 37.55 33.80
C HIS A 510 70.88 36.59 32.62
N PHE A 511 71.19 37.08 31.43
CA PHE A 511 71.29 36.25 30.24
C PHE A 511 72.69 35.64 30.05
N ALA A 512 73.74 36.29 30.56
CA ALA A 512 75.16 35.99 30.37
C ALA A 512 75.59 35.96 28.88
N PRO A 513 75.46 37.07 28.13
CA PRO A 513 75.58 37.09 26.67
C PRO A 513 76.93 36.59 26.13
N LYS A 514 78.02 36.81 26.88
CA LYS A 514 79.39 36.45 26.48
C LYS A 514 79.81 35.04 26.93
N ALA A 515 78.99 34.34 27.71
CA ALA A 515 79.32 32.98 28.13
C ALA A 515 79.25 32.01 26.94
N SER A 516 80.18 31.06 26.89
CA SER A 516 80.20 29.98 25.90
C SER A 516 79.00 29.05 26.08
N CYS A 517 78.40 28.60 24.98
CA CYS A 517 77.34 27.60 25.01
C CYS A 517 77.88 26.18 24.89
N THR A 518 77.31 25.27 25.67
CA THR A 518 77.57 23.83 25.56
C THR A 518 76.70 23.19 24.46
N ARG A 519 77.09 21.99 24.03
CA ARG A 519 76.34 21.17 23.06
C ARG A 519 74.92 20.89 23.50
N ALA A 520 74.72 20.55 24.78
CA ALA A 520 73.39 20.32 25.33
C ALA A 520 72.53 21.60 25.25
N GLN A 521 73.08 22.75 25.65
CA GLN A 521 72.35 24.02 25.66
C GLN A 521 71.87 24.43 24.26
N VAL A 522 72.75 24.38 23.25
CA VAL A 522 72.38 24.83 21.90
C VAL A 522 71.32 23.94 21.26
N VAL A 523 71.38 22.63 21.50
CA VAL A 523 70.37 21.67 21.00
C VAL A 523 69.05 21.87 21.72
N THR A 524 69.07 22.06 23.05
CA THR A 524 67.85 22.36 23.82
C THR A 524 67.19 23.66 23.38
N PHE A 525 67.96 24.70 23.08
CA PHE A 525 67.41 25.94 22.54
C PHE A 525 66.73 25.69 21.19
N LEU A 526 67.41 25.01 20.27
CA LEU A 526 66.85 24.68 18.96
C LEU A 526 65.56 23.86 19.07
N TRP A 527 65.53 22.83 19.90
CA TRP A 527 64.35 22.00 20.14
C TRP A 527 63.16 22.80 20.69
N ARG A 528 63.41 23.72 21.64
CA ARG A 528 62.36 24.60 22.18
C ARG A 528 61.83 25.56 21.12
N ALA A 529 62.72 26.15 20.33
CA ALA A 529 62.33 27.02 19.22
C ALA A 529 61.52 26.27 18.15
N ALA A 530 61.81 25.00 17.92
CA ALA A 530 61.09 24.12 17.00
C ALA A 530 59.73 23.63 17.54
N GLY A 531 59.30 24.06 18.72
CA GLY A 531 57.99 23.70 19.27
C GLY A 531 58.00 22.55 20.28
N ARG A 532 59.17 22.10 20.74
CA ARG A 532 59.34 20.91 21.59
C ARG A 532 58.73 19.63 21.00
N PRO A 533 59.03 19.29 19.73
CA PRO A 533 58.53 18.06 19.12
C PRO A 533 58.95 16.84 19.96
N GLU A 534 58.01 15.92 20.17
CA GLU A 534 58.25 14.70 20.94
C GLU A 534 59.17 13.76 20.15
N PRO A 535 60.28 13.28 20.73
CA PRO A 535 61.13 12.30 20.07
C PRO A 535 60.42 10.94 19.97
N SER A 536 60.66 10.22 18.88
CA SER A 536 60.10 8.90 18.60
C SER A 536 60.67 7.78 19.48
N GLY A 537 61.85 7.99 20.08
CA GLY A 537 62.56 6.97 20.86
C GLY A 537 63.31 5.94 20.01
N SER A 538 63.45 6.18 18.70
CA SER A 538 63.94 5.18 17.74
C SER A 538 65.45 5.06 17.64
N VAL A 539 66.21 5.99 18.24
CA VAL A 539 67.67 6.01 18.19
C VAL A 539 68.33 5.64 19.51
N LYS A 540 69.56 5.13 19.41
CA LYS A 540 70.37 4.71 20.55
C LYS A 540 70.67 5.90 21.48
N GLN A 541 70.46 5.68 22.77
CA GLN A 541 70.70 6.67 23.83
C GLN A 541 72.20 6.79 24.13
N PHE A 542 72.66 8.00 24.43
CA PHE A 542 74.05 8.26 24.84
C PHE A 542 74.24 8.01 26.33
N SER A 543 75.33 7.33 26.70
CA SER A 543 75.61 6.94 28.10
C SER A 543 75.91 8.14 29.00
N ASP A 544 76.43 9.23 28.43
CA ASP A 544 76.78 10.47 29.12
C ASP A 544 75.62 11.47 29.24
N VAL A 545 74.42 11.09 28.78
CA VAL A 545 73.17 11.89 28.89
C VAL A 545 72.02 11.02 29.42
N PRO A 546 72.07 10.52 30.66
CA PRO A 546 70.97 9.76 31.23
C PRO A 546 69.77 10.67 31.59
N LYS A 547 68.54 10.17 31.38
CA LYS A 547 67.30 10.90 31.69
C LYS A 547 67.06 11.09 33.21
N THR A 548 67.81 10.40 34.05
CA THR A 548 67.58 10.30 35.49
C THR A 548 68.39 11.27 36.35
N ASN A 549 69.29 12.07 35.76
CA ASN A 549 70.14 13.00 36.50
C ASN A 549 70.02 14.45 35.99
N SER A 550 71.04 15.28 36.24
CA SER A 550 71.11 16.68 35.81
C SER A 550 70.98 16.90 34.30
N TYR A 551 71.04 15.87 33.44
CA TYR A 551 70.81 15.98 31.99
C TYR A 551 69.38 15.70 31.55
N ALA A 552 68.45 15.41 32.48
CA ALA A 552 67.03 15.21 32.16
C ALA A 552 66.43 16.34 31.31
N TYR A 553 66.84 17.59 31.56
CA TYR A 553 66.33 18.78 30.86
C TYR A 553 66.66 18.82 29.36
N CYS A 554 67.76 18.18 28.94
CA CYS A 554 68.22 18.18 27.56
C CYS A 554 68.06 16.82 26.88
N TYR A 555 67.65 15.80 27.63
CA TYR A 555 67.54 14.42 27.15
C TYR A 555 66.65 14.31 25.91
N ASP A 556 65.40 14.74 25.99
CA ASP A 556 64.44 14.61 24.87
C ASP A 556 64.86 15.47 23.67
N ALA A 557 65.46 16.65 23.93
CA ALA A 557 65.99 17.51 22.87
C ALA A 557 67.15 16.88 22.11
N ILE A 558 68.07 16.21 22.81
CA ILE A 558 69.21 15.51 22.20
C ILE A 558 68.71 14.32 21.39
N LEU A 559 67.77 13.55 21.94
CA LEU A 559 67.16 12.41 21.27
C LEU A 559 66.49 12.84 19.95
N TRP A 560 65.63 13.87 20.02
CA TRP A 560 64.99 14.47 18.85
C TRP A 560 66.02 14.94 17.80
N ALA A 561 67.09 15.60 18.24
CA ALA A 561 68.10 16.13 17.33
C ALA A 561 68.89 15.02 16.61
N VAL A 562 69.09 13.87 17.25
CA VAL A 562 69.73 12.70 16.61
C VAL A 562 68.79 12.04 15.61
N GLU A 563 67.53 11.82 15.99
CA GLU A 563 66.51 11.23 15.12
C GLU A 563 66.32 12.03 13.83
N ASN A 564 66.38 13.36 13.93
CA ASN A 564 66.23 14.27 12.80
C ASN A 564 67.57 14.59 12.10
N GLY A 565 68.65 13.89 12.45
CA GLY A 565 69.95 14.03 11.79
C GLY A 565 70.65 15.38 12.02
N ILE A 566 70.18 16.20 12.97
CA ILE A 566 70.75 17.50 13.32
C ILE A 566 72.18 17.34 13.88
N THR A 567 72.39 16.29 14.67
CA THR A 567 73.68 15.93 15.26
C THR A 567 73.82 14.41 15.41
N LYS A 568 75.05 13.91 15.47
CA LYS A 568 75.36 12.47 15.58
C LYS A 568 76.05 12.09 16.89
N GLY A 569 76.17 13.02 17.85
CA GLY A 569 77.05 12.85 19.00
C GLY A 569 78.52 13.17 18.66
N THR A 570 79.44 12.89 19.58
CA THR A 570 80.88 12.97 19.36
C THR A 570 81.48 11.61 18.98
N ASP A 571 80.83 10.53 19.39
CA ASP A 571 81.09 9.16 18.95
C ASP A 571 79.80 8.33 19.03
N ALA A 572 79.89 7.01 18.82
CA ALA A 572 78.75 6.09 18.80
C ALA A 572 78.01 5.95 20.14
N THR A 573 78.60 6.38 21.25
CA THR A 573 78.08 6.21 22.62
C THR A 573 78.05 7.48 23.46
N HIS A 574 78.77 8.54 23.06
CA HIS A 574 78.84 9.82 23.79
C HIS A 574 78.32 11.00 22.97
N PHE A 575 77.60 11.89 23.65
CA PHE A 575 77.15 13.17 23.10
C PHE A 575 78.12 14.33 23.41
N SER A 576 78.85 14.23 24.53
CA SER A 576 79.64 15.29 25.16
C SER A 576 78.81 16.55 25.52
N PRO A 577 77.79 16.45 26.40
CA PRO A 577 76.81 17.52 26.65
C PRO A 577 77.42 18.84 27.15
N ASN A 578 78.55 18.77 27.86
CA ASN A 578 79.23 19.94 28.43
C ASN A 578 80.32 20.52 27.52
N ALA A 579 80.67 19.84 26.43
CA ALA A 579 81.64 20.38 25.49
C ALA A 579 81.06 21.65 24.83
N THR A 580 81.92 22.65 24.61
CA THR A 580 81.48 23.89 23.97
C THR A 580 81.34 23.71 22.47
N VAL A 581 80.45 24.49 21.85
CA VAL A 581 80.14 24.40 20.41
C VAL A 581 80.82 25.55 19.68
N THR A 582 81.50 25.29 18.57
CA THR A 582 82.04 26.35 17.72
C THR A 582 80.97 26.99 16.85
N ARG A 583 81.23 28.19 16.34
CA ARG A 583 80.32 28.88 15.40
C ARG A 583 80.00 28.03 14.17
N ALA A 584 81.01 27.33 13.62
CA ALA A 584 80.81 26.42 12.50
C ALA A 584 79.89 25.24 12.83
N GLN A 585 80.10 24.62 14.00
CA GLN A 585 79.27 23.49 14.43
C GLN A 585 77.81 23.90 14.63
N PHE A 586 77.56 25.05 15.26
CA PHE A 586 76.19 25.49 15.50
C PHE A 586 75.45 25.86 14.20
N VAL A 587 76.10 26.56 13.27
CA VAL A 587 75.50 26.85 11.96
C VAL A 587 75.23 25.56 11.18
N THR A 588 76.09 24.54 11.32
CA THR A 588 75.84 23.21 10.73
C THR A 588 74.60 22.55 11.31
N PHE A 589 74.33 22.68 12.62
CA PHE A 589 73.09 22.18 13.22
C PHE A 589 71.85 22.88 12.65
N LEU A 590 71.88 24.20 12.48
CA LEU A 590 70.77 24.95 11.87
C LEU A 590 70.53 24.56 10.41
N TRP A 591 71.61 24.36 9.64
CA TRP A 591 71.53 23.92 8.25
C TRP A 591 70.92 22.51 8.13
N ARG A 592 71.30 21.60 9.02
CA ARG A 592 70.71 20.26 9.11
C ARG A 592 69.25 20.26 9.53
N TYR A 593 68.92 21.10 10.51
CA TYR A 593 67.53 21.33 10.91
C TYR A 593 66.67 21.75 9.71
N ALA A 594 67.20 22.62 8.84
CA ALA A 594 66.54 23.03 7.60
C ALA A 594 66.56 21.97 6.48
N GLY A 595 67.07 20.76 6.73
CA GLY A 595 67.11 19.67 5.76
C GLY A 595 68.35 19.62 4.87
N GLU A 596 69.44 20.25 5.27
CA GLU A 596 70.69 20.35 4.51
C GLU A 596 70.52 20.90 3.07
N PRO A 597 69.76 21.99 2.85
CA PRO A 597 69.51 22.52 1.51
C PRO A 597 70.81 22.96 0.83
N ALA A 598 70.95 22.64 -0.46
CA ALA A 598 72.10 23.06 -1.24
C ALA A 598 72.10 24.59 -1.39
N PRO A 599 73.20 25.30 -1.05
CA PRO A 599 73.30 26.74 -1.29
C PRO A 599 73.32 27.01 -2.79
N LYS A 600 72.65 28.08 -3.23
CA LYS A 600 72.58 28.45 -4.65
C LYS A 600 73.91 29.02 -5.15
N ASN A 601 74.63 29.71 -4.28
CA ASN A 601 75.94 30.28 -4.58
C ASN A 601 77.02 29.50 -3.82
N MET A 602 78.00 28.98 -4.56
CA MET A 602 79.14 28.23 -4.02
C MET A 602 80.36 29.12 -3.70
N SER A 603 80.24 30.45 -3.78
CA SER A 603 81.28 31.41 -3.42
C SER A 603 81.09 31.93 -2.00
N CYS A 604 82.14 31.84 -1.17
CA CYS A 604 82.15 32.37 0.19
C CYS A 604 82.89 33.72 0.23
N GLY A 605 82.26 34.74 0.82
CA GLY A 605 82.90 36.05 1.03
C GLY A 605 83.85 36.11 2.25
N PHE A 606 83.98 35.01 3.00
CA PHE A 606 84.83 34.94 4.18
C PHE A 606 86.15 34.22 3.86
N ASN A 607 87.27 34.86 4.19
CA ASN A 607 88.61 34.37 3.87
C ASN A 607 89.07 33.21 4.77
N ASP A 608 88.40 33.01 5.91
CA ASP A 608 88.72 32.01 6.93
C ASP A 608 87.80 30.77 6.88
N VAL A 609 87.08 30.58 5.78
CA VAL A 609 86.20 29.44 5.55
C VAL A 609 86.76 28.61 4.40
N ASP A 610 87.38 27.47 4.74
CA ASP A 610 87.93 26.52 3.77
C ASP A 610 86.82 25.82 2.99
N ALA A 611 86.95 25.78 1.65
CA ALA A 611 86.02 25.12 0.73
C ALA A 611 85.85 23.61 0.99
N ASN A 612 86.87 22.97 1.59
CA ASN A 612 86.86 21.54 1.92
C ASN A 612 86.35 21.27 3.35
N ALA A 613 86.06 22.30 4.15
CA ALA A 613 85.60 22.11 5.50
C ALA A 613 84.16 21.57 5.55
N PHE A 614 83.87 20.72 6.53
CA PHE A 614 82.54 20.11 6.71
C PHE A 614 81.39 21.12 6.84
N TYR A 615 81.69 22.35 7.27
CA TYR A 615 80.74 23.43 7.49
C TYR A 615 80.61 24.38 6.30
N TYR A 616 81.39 24.21 5.22
CA TYR A 616 81.44 25.15 4.09
C TYR A 616 80.05 25.46 3.54
N LYS A 617 79.30 24.41 3.16
CA LYS A 617 77.93 24.55 2.62
C LYS A 617 76.96 25.17 3.63
N ALA A 618 77.09 24.83 4.91
CA ALA A 618 76.25 25.39 5.96
C ALA A 618 76.49 26.89 6.14
N VAL A 619 77.74 27.35 6.05
CA VAL A 619 78.09 28.78 6.12
C VAL A 619 77.54 29.52 4.89
N LEU A 620 77.69 28.97 3.69
CA LEU A 620 77.12 29.55 2.46
C LEU A 620 75.60 29.69 2.54
N TRP A 621 74.92 28.62 2.95
CA TRP A 621 73.47 28.64 3.17
C TRP A 621 73.07 29.70 4.21
N ALA A 622 73.84 29.81 5.29
CA ALA A 622 73.58 30.80 6.33
C ALA A 622 73.78 32.23 5.84
N VAL A 623 74.71 32.50 4.91
CA VAL A 623 74.87 33.82 4.27
C VAL A 623 73.71 34.10 3.33
N GLU A 624 73.37 33.16 2.44
CA GLU A 624 72.25 33.29 1.48
C GLU A 624 70.94 33.60 2.20
N ASN A 625 70.69 32.89 3.31
CA ASN A 625 69.51 33.08 4.12
C ASN A 625 69.69 34.17 5.18
N GLY A 626 70.79 34.94 5.19
CA GLY A 626 71.02 36.03 6.15
C GLY A 626 70.96 35.61 7.63
N VAL A 627 71.21 34.33 7.92
CA VAL A 627 71.41 33.78 9.27
C VAL A 627 72.71 34.33 9.86
N THR A 628 73.74 34.52 9.03
CA THR A 628 75.03 35.10 9.43
C THR A 628 75.43 36.29 8.55
N THR A 629 76.11 37.26 9.16
CA THR A 629 76.81 38.35 8.48
C THR A 629 78.32 38.32 8.74
N GLY A 630 78.83 37.24 9.37
CA GLY A 630 80.21 37.15 9.83
C GLY A 630 80.47 37.83 11.18
N LYS A 631 81.68 37.65 11.71
CA LYS A 631 82.21 38.46 12.82
C LYS A 631 82.66 39.83 12.30
N THR A 632 83.23 39.84 11.11
CA THR A 632 83.57 41.01 10.31
C THR A 632 83.06 40.80 8.89
N ALA A 633 83.21 41.79 8.01
CA ALA A 633 82.83 41.66 6.61
C ALA A 633 83.57 40.52 5.87
N THR A 634 84.76 40.13 6.33
CA THR A 634 85.63 39.15 5.65
C THR A 634 85.98 37.93 6.50
N GLN A 635 85.48 37.83 7.75
CA GLN A 635 85.75 36.69 8.63
C GLN A 635 84.48 36.13 9.27
N PHE A 636 84.33 34.81 9.24
CA PHE A 636 83.27 34.07 9.93
C PHE A 636 83.69 33.60 11.33
N ALA A 637 84.98 33.34 11.54
CA ALA A 637 85.60 32.74 12.72
C ALA A 637 85.04 31.34 13.06
N PRO A 638 85.18 30.33 12.17
CA PRO A 638 84.53 29.03 12.32
C PRO A 638 84.97 28.24 13.55
N GLY A 639 86.23 28.38 13.97
CA GLY A 639 86.81 27.67 15.11
C GLY A 639 86.52 28.29 16.48
N THR A 640 86.01 29.54 16.52
CA THR A 640 85.72 30.21 17.80
C THR A 640 84.48 29.61 18.46
N THR A 641 84.54 29.43 19.77
CA THR A 641 83.39 29.02 20.58
C THR A 641 82.23 30.00 20.43
N CYS A 642 81.03 29.47 20.23
CA CYS A 642 79.81 30.26 20.07
C CYS A 642 79.29 30.70 21.44
N THR A 643 79.15 32.01 21.62
CA THR A 643 78.60 32.59 22.85
C THR A 643 77.06 32.56 22.86
N ARG A 644 76.45 32.68 24.04
CA ARG A 644 74.99 32.70 24.21
C ARG A 644 74.29 33.74 23.34
N CYS A 645 74.84 34.95 23.24
CA CYS A 645 74.27 35.99 22.38
C CYS A 645 74.36 35.66 20.87
N GLU A 646 75.43 35.00 20.44
CA GLU A 646 75.59 34.56 19.05
C GLU A 646 74.64 33.42 18.69
N VAL A 647 74.47 32.44 19.59
CA VAL A 647 73.49 31.36 19.43
C VAL A 647 72.07 31.95 19.28
N ALA A 648 71.68 32.86 20.19
CA ALA A 648 70.39 33.53 20.11
C ALA A 648 70.22 34.31 18.80
N ALA A 649 71.26 35.04 18.35
CA ALA A 649 71.21 35.82 17.12
C ALA A 649 71.08 34.97 15.85
N PHE A 650 71.81 33.84 15.77
CA PHE A 650 71.67 32.90 14.66
C PHE A 650 70.26 32.31 14.61
N MET A 651 69.74 31.86 15.75
CA MET A 651 68.38 31.33 15.82
C MET A 651 67.33 32.37 15.49
N PHE A 652 67.41 33.57 16.09
CA PHE A 652 66.48 34.66 15.82
C PHE A 652 66.39 34.96 14.32
N ARG A 653 67.54 35.07 13.63
CA ARG A 653 67.55 35.33 12.18
C ARG A 653 67.00 34.16 11.38
N ALA A 654 67.32 32.91 11.76
CA ALA A 654 66.80 31.73 11.08
C ALA A 654 65.27 31.63 11.20
N PHE A 655 64.74 31.67 12.43
CA PHE A 655 63.32 31.52 12.71
C PHE A 655 62.50 32.73 12.25
N SER A 656 63.03 33.96 12.33
CA SER A 656 62.34 35.15 11.79
C SER A 656 62.20 35.14 10.27
N LYS A 657 63.01 34.33 9.58
CA LYS A 657 62.91 34.11 8.12
C LYS A 657 62.06 32.90 7.75
N GLY A 658 61.39 32.27 8.72
CA GLY A 658 60.53 31.13 8.47
C GLY A 658 61.27 29.85 8.11
N ILE A 659 62.54 29.70 8.54
CA ILE A 659 63.27 28.44 8.39
C ILE A 659 62.64 27.42 9.34
N THR A 660 62.03 26.37 8.79
CA THR A 660 61.38 25.29 9.52
C THR A 660 62.17 23.99 9.43
N ALA A 661 61.77 22.99 10.23
CA ALA A 661 62.25 21.62 10.09
C ALA A 661 61.91 21.06 8.70
N LYS A 662 62.73 20.11 8.22
CA LYS A 662 62.47 19.33 7.00
C LYS A 662 61.23 18.46 7.13
#